data_AF-A0A2Z5X1E3-F1
#
_entry.id   AF-A0A2Z5X1E3-F1
#
_cell.length_a   1.000
_cell.length_b   1.000
_cell.length_c   1.000
_cell.angle_alpha   90.00
_cell.angle_beta   90.00
_cell.angle_gamma   90.00
#
_symmetry.space_group_name_H-M   'P 1'
#
loop_
_entity.id
_entity.type
_entity.pdbx_description
1 polymer ?
#
loop_
_entity_poly.entity_id
_entity_poly.type
_entity_poly.pdbx_seq_one_letter_code
_entity_poly.pdbx_strand_id
1 'polypeptide(L)'
;MKRTIANSQRLWQIMRKQNKLSLGLLIAIAVCLVIALGQPVIATNPHRQDENPLTKVGASPLAQSADSFMEQGSRLYDTGQLVQAVATWKQALQIYRDRQRAVPSPQNQLDEALCLSYLSMAYQDLGEWQEAEIAIAQGSDLISQQPSTSKERIEIAARISNAKGSLQLAKGQSQAALESWKIAVEQYTQLGDEIGQLGSLTNQAQVLQALGLFRQASEQLEAIELRLQNQPDSILKAVVLRSLGTTLQTLGDLAKSQKILERSFVISQKLNNPSESSSTLLSLGNNFRLIKDNESALKHYEQAANLASNNILRMEAQAVQLSLLIESDLLPESQTLWQQIEPQLVNLKPSRRSIYLRVNLADSLIKLQKIDSRPTQFISSSKIAESLAMAIRQAQALQDRRAESFAIGELGILYEQNRQLSEANKLAQKALVLAQESNADDLIYRWQWLLGRVFKQQGEYDRAIASYVQAVQNIQSLRRELIATAPEVQFAFRDRIEPIYRELVALLLRGEQPTQENLKQARQTLESLQVVELENYFRAACLNVTPQQIDAIDTSSAVIYSAVLSDRLAIIVSFPNAPLRYHSIAVSQADLETTANEYLQSLNPAFSDRERFKVSQKLYDWIIRPVEPILVEKQIKNLVFVLDSALRNLPMAALHDGKQYAIEKYRMALTPGLQLLGAKPLDRNQLSVWLGGLTESRQGFSGLEGVKIEAAQIALKIPTKTELDINFTKSNIQKGLTKQDTSIVHLATHGQFSSNPDSTFILAWDERLTVPDFYNFLRDRTNSRSHPLELLVLSACKTAEGDANATLGLAGIALRSGARSTIGSLWAVNDLSTSKLMSNFYDILLKKGDISRAEALQQAQISILKDSQYQHPYYWAAFVLIGSWL
;
A
#
# COMPACT_ATOMS: atom_id res chain seq x y z
N MET A 1 -21.76 -35.40 -21.11
CA MET A 1 -21.46 -35.62 -19.69
C MET A 1 -20.07 -36.22 -19.44
N LYS A 2 -19.71 -37.42 -19.96
CA LYS A 2 -18.36 -38.00 -19.75
C LYS A 2 -17.19 -37.22 -20.40
N ARG A 3 -17.40 -36.54 -21.53
CA ARG A 3 -16.40 -35.64 -22.16
C ARG A 3 -16.20 -34.32 -21.41
N THR A 4 -17.24 -33.84 -20.73
CA THR A 4 -17.20 -32.61 -19.92
C THR A 4 -16.43 -32.81 -18.62
N ILE A 5 -16.52 -34.02 -18.04
CA ILE A 5 -15.76 -34.44 -16.85
C ILE A 5 -14.28 -34.70 -17.18
N ALA A 6 -13.97 -35.22 -18.38
CA ALA A 6 -12.59 -35.40 -18.83
C ALA A 6 -11.87 -34.06 -19.11
N ASN A 7 -12.58 -33.05 -19.62
CA ASN A 7 -12.03 -31.71 -19.83
C ASN A 7 -11.89 -30.91 -18.53
N SER A 8 -12.79 -31.09 -17.56
CA SER A 8 -12.62 -30.48 -16.22
C SER A 8 -11.46 -31.11 -15.45
N GLN A 9 -11.24 -32.43 -15.54
CA GLN A 9 -10.07 -33.07 -14.93
C GLN A 9 -8.74 -32.68 -15.61
N ARG A 10 -8.72 -32.42 -16.93
CA ARG A 10 -7.53 -31.91 -17.65
C ARG A 10 -7.22 -30.45 -17.30
N LEU A 11 -8.24 -29.58 -17.24
CA LEU A 11 -8.09 -28.20 -16.76
C LEU A 11 -7.64 -28.18 -15.29
N TRP A 12 -8.16 -29.08 -14.46
CA TRP A 12 -7.78 -29.20 -13.05
C TRP A 12 -6.35 -29.75 -12.84
N GLN A 13 -5.87 -30.66 -13.69
CA GLN A 13 -4.47 -31.11 -13.68
C GLN A 13 -3.49 -30.05 -14.20
N ILE A 14 -3.91 -29.16 -15.10
CA ILE A 14 -3.12 -28.00 -15.54
C ILE A 14 -3.05 -26.95 -14.42
N MET A 15 -4.15 -26.68 -13.71
CA MET A 15 -4.15 -25.78 -12.54
C MET A 15 -3.36 -26.35 -11.35
N ARG A 16 -3.33 -27.67 -11.16
CA ARG A 16 -2.57 -28.33 -10.07
C ARG A 16 -1.04 -28.26 -10.25
N LYS A 17 -0.54 -27.99 -11.47
CA LYS A 17 0.89 -27.79 -11.73
C LYS A 17 1.36 -26.33 -11.59
N GLN A 18 0.45 -25.35 -11.55
CA GLN A 18 0.79 -23.94 -11.35
C GLN A 18 0.64 -23.45 -9.89
N ASN A 19 0.09 -24.26 -8.99
CA ASN A 19 -0.09 -23.91 -7.56
C ASN A 19 0.96 -24.53 -6.62
N LYS A 20 2.22 -24.61 -7.05
CA LYS A 20 3.33 -24.86 -6.11
C LYS A 20 4.13 -23.58 -5.97
N LEU A 21 4.27 -23.15 -4.71
CA LEU A 21 4.92 -21.95 -4.19
C LEU A 21 3.95 -20.76 -4.03
N SER A 22 3.77 -20.39 -2.77
CA SER A 22 3.09 -19.21 -2.26
C SER A 22 3.63 -17.93 -2.91
N LEU A 23 3.02 -17.52 -4.03
CA LEU A 23 3.44 -16.36 -4.82
C LEU A 23 2.67 -15.08 -4.40
N GLY A 24 2.69 -14.78 -3.10
CA GLY A 24 2.01 -13.62 -2.50
C GLY A 24 2.94 -12.52 -1.99
N LEU A 25 4.26 -12.65 -2.14
CA LEU A 25 5.24 -11.91 -1.31
C LEU A 25 5.97 -10.74 -2.01
N LEU A 26 5.60 -10.34 -3.23
CA LEU A 26 6.61 -9.83 -4.18
C LEU A 26 6.37 -8.46 -4.83
N ILE A 27 5.33 -7.67 -4.56
CA ILE A 27 4.94 -6.59 -5.49
C ILE A 27 5.41 -5.17 -5.15
N ALA A 28 5.93 -4.91 -3.96
CA ALA A 28 6.13 -3.53 -3.52
C ALA A 28 7.57 -2.97 -3.59
N ILE A 29 8.56 -3.75 -4.02
CA ILE A 29 9.95 -3.42 -3.64
C ILE A 29 10.61 -2.37 -4.55
N ALA A 30 10.17 -2.25 -5.81
CA ALA A 30 10.76 -1.28 -6.75
C ALA A 30 10.05 0.08 -6.80
N VAL A 31 8.72 0.16 -6.61
CA VAL A 31 7.98 1.39 -6.97
C VAL A 31 8.19 2.54 -5.99
N CYS A 32 8.32 2.28 -4.68
CA CYS A 32 8.56 3.36 -3.70
C CYS A 32 10.01 3.86 -3.64
N LEU A 33 10.99 3.08 -4.13
CA LEU A 33 12.42 3.45 -4.11
C LEU A 33 12.96 3.86 -5.47
N VAL A 34 12.21 3.61 -6.55
CA VAL A 34 12.35 4.28 -7.83
C VAL A 34 11.35 5.44 -7.85
N ILE A 35 11.51 6.39 -6.91
CA ILE A 35 11.18 7.76 -7.27
C ILE A 35 12.21 8.09 -8.35
N ALA A 36 11.85 7.87 -9.62
CA ALA A 36 12.56 8.46 -10.74
C ALA A 36 12.41 9.96 -10.52
N LEU A 37 13.34 10.54 -9.75
CA LEU A 37 13.47 11.98 -9.61
C LEU A 37 13.53 12.49 -11.04
N GLY A 38 12.44 13.14 -11.46
CA GLY A 38 12.40 13.79 -12.75
C GLY A 38 13.59 14.74 -12.81
N GLN A 39 14.14 14.94 -14.01
CA GLN A 39 15.01 16.09 -14.14
C GLN A 39 14.19 17.33 -13.75
N PRO A 40 14.74 18.22 -12.91
CA PRO A 40 14.05 19.44 -12.53
C PRO A 40 13.63 20.18 -13.81
N VAL A 41 12.44 20.76 -13.80
CA VAL A 41 12.01 21.56 -14.95
C VAL A 41 12.97 22.74 -15.06
N ILE A 42 13.62 22.84 -16.22
CA ILE A 42 14.45 23.99 -16.57
C ILE A 42 13.51 25.05 -17.11
N ALA A 43 13.48 26.21 -16.45
CA ALA A 43 12.80 27.38 -17.00
C ALA A 43 13.51 27.78 -18.29
N THR A 44 12.93 27.49 -19.46
CA THR A 44 13.37 28.06 -20.73
C THR A 44 12.77 29.46 -20.86
N ASN A 45 13.54 30.41 -21.39
CA ASN A 45 13.07 31.79 -21.56
C ASN A 45 12.11 31.88 -22.76
N PRO A 46 10.80 32.16 -22.57
CA PRO A 46 9.92 32.42 -23.71
C PRO A 46 10.28 33.74 -24.42
N HIS A 47 10.89 34.71 -23.72
CA HIS A 47 11.13 36.05 -24.26
C HIS A 47 12.29 36.17 -25.26
N ARG A 48 13.04 35.09 -25.56
CA ARG A 48 14.02 35.10 -26.67
C ARG A 48 13.49 34.49 -27.97
N GLN A 49 12.28 33.91 -27.99
CA GLN A 49 11.69 33.40 -29.24
C GLN A 49 11.02 34.48 -30.10
N ASP A 50 10.72 35.65 -29.53
CA ASP A 50 10.01 36.74 -30.23
C ASP A 50 10.94 37.78 -30.91
N GLU A 51 12.27 37.67 -30.77
CA GLU A 51 13.19 38.49 -31.56
C GLU A 51 13.56 37.79 -32.87
N ASN A 52 12.92 38.26 -33.94
CA ASN A 52 13.20 37.90 -35.32
C ASN A 52 14.73 37.97 -35.60
N PRO A 53 15.42 36.87 -35.99
CA PRO A 53 16.88 36.83 -36.18
C PRO A 53 17.42 37.74 -37.31
N LEU A 54 16.55 38.43 -38.03
CA LEU A 54 16.85 39.09 -39.31
C LEU A 54 17.18 40.59 -39.22
N THR A 55 17.43 41.15 -38.03
CA THR A 55 17.81 42.58 -37.92
C THR A 55 19.07 42.84 -37.09
N LYS A 56 20.15 42.10 -37.38
CA LYS A 56 21.53 42.60 -37.18
C LYS A 56 22.35 42.31 -38.43
N VAL A 57 22.15 43.12 -39.47
CA VAL A 57 23.03 43.16 -40.63
C VAL A 57 24.32 43.88 -40.24
N GLY A 58 25.43 43.14 -40.26
CA GLY A 58 26.79 43.71 -40.32
C GLY A 58 27.74 43.30 -39.19
N ALA A 59 28.25 42.07 -39.20
CA ALA A 59 29.55 41.75 -38.60
C ALA A 59 30.22 40.53 -39.27
N SER A 60 31.52 40.66 -39.48
CA SER A 60 32.48 39.77 -40.16
C SER A 60 32.44 38.28 -39.71
N PRO A 61 32.79 37.31 -40.58
CA PRO A 61 32.71 35.86 -40.30
C PRO A 61 33.79 35.29 -39.35
N LEU A 62 34.33 36.07 -38.41
CA LEU A 62 35.37 35.65 -37.45
C LEU A 62 35.06 35.98 -35.98
N ALA A 63 33.81 36.30 -35.64
CA ALA A 63 33.41 36.55 -34.25
C ALA A 63 32.12 35.79 -33.89
N GLN A 64 32.24 34.57 -33.37
CA GLN A 64 31.14 33.99 -32.61
C GLN A 64 30.96 34.82 -31.33
N SER A 65 29.83 35.51 -31.20
CA SER A 65 29.48 36.27 -30.00
C SER A 65 29.17 35.30 -28.84
N ALA A 66 29.39 35.71 -27.59
CA ALA A 66 29.07 34.90 -26.42
C ALA A 66 27.59 34.42 -26.40
N ASP A 67 26.66 35.24 -26.92
CA ASP A 67 25.25 34.87 -27.11
C ASP A 67 25.06 33.67 -28.06
N SER A 68 25.83 33.62 -29.16
CA SER A 68 25.79 32.50 -30.10
C SER A 68 26.23 31.20 -29.42
N PHE A 69 27.25 31.25 -28.56
CA PHE A 69 27.67 30.11 -27.74
C PHE A 69 26.61 29.73 -26.69
N MET A 70 25.93 30.69 -26.07
CA MET A 70 24.84 30.41 -25.13
C MET A 70 23.68 29.65 -25.78
N GLU A 71 23.27 30.06 -26.99
CA GLU A 71 22.22 29.38 -27.76
C GLU A 71 22.67 28.00 -28.24
N GLN A 72 23.90 27.89 -28.77
CA GLN A 72 24.45 26.62 -29.20
C GLN A 72 24.55 25.63 -28.04
N GLY A 73 25.03 26.08 -26.88
CA GLY A 73 25.10 25.27 -25.66
C GLY A 73 23.72 24.79 -25.22
N SER A 74 22.70 25.66 -25.28
CA SER A 74 21.31 25.29 -24.96
C SER A 74 20.78 24.20 -25.90
N ARG A 75 20.99 24.31 -27.22
CA ARG A 75 20.57 23.27 -28.18
C ARG A 75 21.29 21.94 -27.96
N LEU A 76 22.59 22.00 -27.64
CA LEU A 76 23.38 20.81 -27.33
C LEU A 76 22.87 20.14 -26.05
N TYR A 77 22.53 20.93 -25.04
CA TYR A 77 21.96 20.46 -23.80
C TYR A 77 20.59 19.79 -24.02
N ASP A 78 19.69 20.45 -24.77
CA ASP A 78 18.36 19.93 -25.10
C ASP A 78 18.41 18.63 -25.91
N THR A 79 19.46 18.44 -26.71
CA THR A 79 19.70 17.19 -27.47
C THR A 79 20.50 16.14 -26.69
N GLY A 80 20.79 16.38 -25.41
CA GLY A 80 21.50 15.45 -24.53
C GLY A 80 23.01 15.39 -24.73
N GLN A 81 23.59 16.28 -25.53
CA GLN A 81 25.04 16.38 -25.79
C GLN A 81 25.73 17.22 -24.69
N LEU A 82 25.56 16.79 -23.43
CA LEU A 82 25.92 17.54 -22.23
C LEU A 82 27.39 17.96 -22.17
N VAL A 83 28.31 17.07 -22.56
CA VAL A 83 29.76 17.37 -22.56
C VAL A 83 30.08 18.51 -23.54
N GLN A 84 29.45 18.50 -24.72
CA GLN A 84 29.64 19.55 -25.71
C GLN A 84 28.95 20.85 -25.29
N ALA A 85 27.78 20.76 -24.64
CA ALA A 85 27.10 21.92 -24.07
C ALA A 85 27.98 22.61 -23.02
N VAL A 86 28.59 21.86 -22.09
CA VAL A 86 29.54 22.39 -21.11
C VAL A 86 30.75 23.04 -21.79
N ALA A 87 31.36 22.38 -22.78
CA ALA A 87 32.49 22.95 -23.51
C ALA A 87 32.13 24.28 -24.18
N THR A 88 30.93 24.34 -24.78
CA THR A 88 30.40 25.53 -25.47
C THR A 88 30.12 26.66 -24.47
N TRP A 89 29.47 26.38 -23.34
CA TRP A 89 29.21 27.39 -22.31
C TRP A 89 30.48 27.84 -21.59
N LYS A 90 31.52 27.00 -21.46
CA LYS A 90 32.84 27.43 -20.97
C LYS A 90 33.48 28.48 -21.87
N GLN A 91 33.29 28.37 -23.19
CA GLN A 91 33.76 29.41 -24.14
C GLN A 91 32.98 30.71 -23.94
N ALA A 92 31.65 30.65 -23.80
CA ALA A 92 30.83 31.83 -23.50
C ALA A 92 31.27 32.50 -22.17
N LEU A 93 31.45 31.70 -21.12
CA LEU A 93 31.89 32.16 -19.80
C LEU A 93 33.23 32.90 -19.87
N GLN A 94 34.19 32.37 -20.63
CA GLN A 94 35.50 33.00 -20.80
C GLN A 94 35.37 34.36 -21.49
N ILE A 95 34.53 34.47 -22.52
CA ILE A 95 34.27 35.74 -23.21
C ILE A 95 33.64 36.77 -22.25
N TYR A 96 32.67 36.37 -21.41
CA TYR A 96 32.08 37.27 -20.43
C TYR A 96 33.11 37.77 -19.39
N ARG A 97 33.97 36.88 -18.91
CA ARG A 97 35.06 37.23 -17.98
C ARG A 97 36.07 38.17 -18.60
N ASP A 98 36.44 37.95 -19.86
CA ASP A 98 37.38 38.82 -20.57
C ASP A 98 36.77 40.20 -20.83
N ARG A 99 35.47 40.28 -21.16
CA ARG A 99 34.73 41.55 -21.24
C ARG A 99 34.70 42.28 -19.91
N GLN A 100 34.41 41.57 -18.81
CA GLN A 100 34.37 42.16 -17.47
C GLN A 100 35.74 42.68 -17.02
N ARG A 101 36.83 42.00 -17.38
CA ARG A 101 38.20 42.47 -17.12
C ARG A 101 38.58 43.70 -17.94
N ALA A 102 38.19 43.73 -19.21
CA ALA A 102 38.47 44.85 -20.10
C ALA A 102 37.66 46.10 -19.72
N VAL A 103 36.36 45.93 -19.44
CA VAL A 103 35.44 46.99 -19.04
C VAL A 103 34.45 46.45 -17.99
N PRO A 104 34.66 46.75 -16.70
CA PRO A 104 33.74 46.32 -15.64
C PRO A 104 32.34 46.89 -15.86
N SER A 105 31.33 46.02 -15.95
CA SER A 105 29.93 46.44 -16.07
C SER A 105 28.99 45.51 -15.28
N PRO A 106 27.90 46.05 -14.70
CA PRO A 106 26.84 45.24 -14.10
C PRO A 106 26.29 44.17 -15.06
N GLN A 107 26.13 44.51 -16.34
CA GLN A 107 25.61 43.60 -17.36
C GLN A 107 26.51 42.39 -17.58
N ASN A 108 27.82 42.61 -17.69
CA ASN A 108 28.78 41.52 -17.89
C ASN A 108 28.79 40.55 -16.70
N GLN A 109 28.57 41.05 -15.47
CA GLN A 109 28.44 40.20 -14.28
C GLN A 109 27.12 39.42 -14.27
N LEU A 110 26.02 40.00 -14.77
CA LEU A 110 24.74 39.31 -14.96
C LEU A 110 24.86 38.20 -16.02
N ASP A 111 25.50 38.48 -17.16
CA ASP A 111 25.73 37.48 -18.21
C ASP A 111 26.63 36.33 -17.73
N GLU A 112 27.67 36.63 -16.93
CA GLU A 112 28.51 35.64 -16.28
C GLU A 112 27.69 34.76 -15.31
N ALA A 113 26.88 35.37 -14.44
CA ALA A 113 26.04 34.66 -13.49
C ALA A 113 24.99 33.76 -14.19
N LEU A 114 24.41 34.24 -15.28
CA LEU A 114 23.50 33.46 -16.11
C LEU A 114 24.22 32.23 -16.69
N CYS A 115 25.39 32.41 -17.31
CA CYS A 115 26.17 31.32 -17.87
C CYS A 115 26.54 30.26 -16.81
N LEU A 116 26.93 30.71 -15.60
CA LEU A 116 27.24 29.83 -14.48
C LEU A 116 26.01 28.99 -14.03
N SER A 117 24.80 29.54 -14.11
CA SER A 117 23.57 28.78 -13.80
C SER A 117 23.35 27.62 -14.79
N TYR A 118 23.61 27.82 -16.09
CA TYR A 118 23.55 26.78 -17.12
C TYR A 118 24.64 25.74 -16.94
N LEU A 119 25.87 26.17 -16.70
CA LEU A 119 26.99 25.27 -16.42
C LEU A 119 26.72 24.40 -15.19
N SER A 120 26.18 24.98 -14.11
CA SER A 120 25.79 24.21 -12.93
C SER A 120 24.81 23.08 -13.27
N MET A 121 23.73 23.37 -14.00
CA MET A 121 22.75 22.35 -14.39
C MET A 121 23.40 21.23 -15.22
N ALA A 122 24.24 21.60 -16.18
CA ALA A 122 24.97 20.65 -17.01
C ALA A 122 25.93 19.77 -16.22
N TYR A 123 26.65 20.36 -15.27
CA TYR A 123 27.52 19.64 -14.36
C TYR A 123 26.74 18.68 -13.47
N GLN A 124 25.56 19.07 -12.98
CA GLN A 124 24.69 18.17 -12.22
C GLN A 124 24.31 16.94 -13.05
N ASP A 125 23.93 17.10 -14.32
CA ASP A 125 23.56 15.99 -15.19
C ASP A 125 24.74 15.10 -15.58
N LEU A 126 25.95 15.67 -15.66
CA LEU A 126 27.19 14.93 -15.87
C LEU A 126 27.70 14.24 -14.59
N GLY A 127 27.13 14.56 -13.42
CA GLY A 127 27.60 14.09 -12.12
C GLY A 127 28.89 14.79 -11.64
N GLU A 128 29.20 15.97 -12.17
CA GLU A 128 30.32 16.83 -11.77
C GLU A 128 29.92 17.77 -10.62
N TRP A 129 29.54 17.20 -9.48
CA TRP A 129 28.90 17.92 -8.37
C TRP A 129 29.71 19.09 -7.80
N GLN A 130 31.03 18.94 -7.72
CA GLN A 130 31.91 19.99 -7.22
C GLN A 130 31.92 21.20 -8.16
N GLU A 131 31.98 20.96 -9.46
CA GLU A 131 31.93 22.03 -10.47
C GLU A 131 30.56 22.71 -10.49
N ALA A 132 29.48 21.94 -10.29
CA ALA A 132 28.14 22.50 -10.15
C ALA A 132 28.02 23.43 -8.94
N GLU A 133 28.55 23.00 -7.78
CA GLU A 133 28.53 23.78 -6.54
C GLU A 133 29.37 25.07 -6.67
N ILE A 134 30.55 24.98 -7.28
CA ILE A 134 31.39 26.14 -7.58
C ILE A 134 30.66 27.12 -8.49
N ALA A 135 30.02 26.63 -9.56
CA ALA A 135 29.30 27.48 -10.50
C ALA A 135 28.12 28.20 -9.84
N ILE A 136 27.32 27.51 -9.01
CA ILE A 136 26.23 28.14 -8.25
C ILE A 136 26.75 29.17 -7.24
N ALA A 137 27.82 28.85 -6.52
CA ALA A 137 28.40 29.78 -5.55
C ALA A 137 28.88 31.06 -6.24
N GLN A 138 29.67 30.93 -7.32
CA GLN A 138 30.16 32.07 -8.10
C GLN A 138 29.02 32.90 -8.68
N GLY A 139 27.99 32.26 -9.26
CA GLY A 139 26.82 32.97 -9.79
C GLY A 139 26.03 33.70 -8.70
N SER A 140 25.86 33.07 -7.54
CA SER A 140 25.15 33.66 -6.39
C SER A 140 25.89 34.89 -5.85
N ASP A 141 27.22 34.81 -5.74
CA ASP A 141 28.06 35.92 -5.28
C ASP A 141 27.95 37.11 -6.23
N LEU A 142 28.01 36.87 -7.55
CA LEU A 142 27.85 37.92 -8.56
C LEU A 142 26.48 38.62 -8.46
N ILE A 143 25.39 37.86 -8.26
CA ILE A 143 24.03 38.41 -8.09
C ILE A 143 23.86 39.17 -6.77
N SER A 144 24.55 38.77 -5.71
CA SER A 144 24.50 39.45 -4.41
C SER A 144 25.13 40.85 -4.45
N GLN A 145 26.08 41.07 -5.37
CA GLN A 145 26.79 42.34 -5.54
C GLN A 145 26.02 43.35 -6.41
N GLN A 146 24.92 42.94 -7.05
CA GLN A 146 24.12 43.81 -7.92
C GLN A 146 22.93 44.46 -7.18
N PRO A 147 22.50 45.68 -7.56
CA PRO A 147 21.31 46.33 -7.01
C PRO A 147 20.06 45.47 -7.17
N SER A 148 19.23 45.42 -6.12
CA SER A 148 18.09 44.49 -6.03
C SER A 148 16.90 44.81 -6.94
N THR A 149 16.88 45.97 -7.60
CA THR A 149 15.69 46.50 -8.30
C THR A 149 15.62 46.19 -9.79
N SER A 150 16.65 45.59 -10.42
CA SER A 150 16.59 45.31 -11.87
C SER A 150 15.86 43.99 -12.18
N LYS A 151 14.95 44.04 -13.17
CA LYS A 151 14.15 42.87 -13.60
C LYS A 151 15.03 41.69 -14.03
N GLU A 152 16.09 41.96 -14.78
CA GLU A 152 17.05 40.96 -15.27
C GLU A 152 17.82 40.27 -14.14
N ARG A 153 18.19 41.01 -13.09
CA ARG A 153 18.84 40.44 -11.90
C ARG A 153 17.90 39.50 -11.16
N ILE A 154 16.61 39.83 -11.06
CA ILE A 154 15.61 38.95 -10.45
C ILE A 154 15.42 37.68 -11.31
N GLU A 155 15.45 37.78 -12.64
CA GLU A 155 15.38 36.61 -13.54
C GLU A 155 16.56 35.65 -13.33
N ILE A 156 17.78 36.17 -13.32
CA ILE A 156 18.97 35.34 -13.12
C ILE A 156 19.00 34.78 -11.69
N ALA A 157 18.59 35.56 -10.69
CA ALA A 157 18.44 35.08 -9.32
C ALA A 157 17.45 33.90 -9.23
N ALA A 158 16.31 33.98 -9.93
CA ALA A 158 15.32 32.90 -9.98
C ALA A 158 15.91 31.60 -10.56
N ARG A 159 16.68 31.72 -11.65
CA ARG A 159 17.37 30.58 -12.29
C ARG A 159 18.40 29.95 -11.36
N ILE A 160 19.20 30.76 -10.68
CA ILE A 160 20.19 30.29 -9.71
C ILE A 160 19.51 29.60 -8.53
N SER A 161 18.45 30.19 -7.96
CA SER A 161 17.66 29.57 -6.89
C SER A 161 17.09 28.21 -7.33
N ASN A 162 16.57 28.11 -8.56
CA ASN A 162 16.06 26.86 -9.11
C ASN A 162 17.16 25.79 -9.27
N ALA A 163 18.31 26.16 -9.85
CA ALA A 163 19.44 25.25 -10.05
C ALA A 163 20.10 24.84 -8.72
N LYS A 164 20.11 25.73 -7.72
CA LYS A 164 20.54 25.44 -6.35
C LYS A 164 19.62 24.44 -5.65
N GLY A 165 18.30 24.59 -5.81
CA GLY A 165 17.32 23.63 -5.30
C GLY A 165 17.55 22.23 -5.86
N SER A 166 17.79 22.13 -7.18
CA SER A 166 18.14 20.86 -7.83
C SER A 166 19.41 20.23 -7.24
N LEU A 167 20.48 21.02 -7.11
CA LEU A 167 21.75 20.54 -6.56
C LEU A 167 21.59 20.02 -5.13
N GLN A 168 20.83 20.76 -4.30
CA GLN A 168 20.55 20.37 -2.92
C GLN A 168 19.77 19.05 -2.87
N LEU A 169 18.75 18.87 -3.71
CA LEU A 169 18.00 17.62 -3.78
C LEU A 169 18.89 16.44 -4.22
N ALA A 170 19.75 16.67 -5.21
CA ALA A 170 20.71 15.68 -5.70
C ALA A 170 21.75 15.27 -4.64
N LYS A 171 22.06 16.16 -3.68
CA LYS A 171 22.92 15.91 -2.51
C LYS A 171 22.14 15.37 -1.29
N GLY A 172 20.84 15.11 -1.41
CA GLY A 172 20.01 14.59 -0.30
C GLY A 172 19.48 15.65 0.67
N GLN A 173 19.68 16.94 0.38
CA GLN A 173 19.29 18.07 1.22
C GLN A 173 17.85 18.53 0.91
N SER A 174 16.87 17.64 1.05
CA SER A 174 15.48 17.86 0.62
C SER A 174 14.84 19.13 1.19
N GLN A 175 15.04 19.44 2.49
CA GLN A 175 14.48 20.65 3.09
C GLN A 175 15.11 21.92 2.52
N ALA A 176 16.44 21.92 2.33
CA ALA A 176 17.13 23.07 1.75
C ALA A 176 16.69 23.30 0.28
N ALA A 177 16.49 22.21 -0.46
CA ALA A 177 15.96 22.26 -1.83
C ALA A 177 14.56 22.90 -1.87
N LEU A 178 13.68 22.51 -0.94
CA LEU A 178 12.34 23.10 -0.81
C LEU A 178 12.40 24.61 -0.60
N GLU A 179 13.26 25.09 0.31
CA GLU A 179 13.42 26.53 0.56
C GLU A 179 13.98 27.27 -0.67
N SER A 180 14.98 26.71 -1.35
CA SER A 180 15.51 27.31 -2.59
C SER A 180 14.43 27.42 -3.69
N TRP A 181 13.55 26.43 -3.82
CA TRP A 181 12.45 26.50 -4.78
C TRP A 181 11.29 27.39 -4.34
N LYS A 182 11.06 27.62 -3.04
CA LYS A 182 10.13 28.67 -2.58
C LYS A 182 10.62 30.05 -3.02
N ILE A 183 11.91 30.33 -2.83
CA ILE A 183 12.54 31.58 -3.28
C ILE A 183 12.40 31.73 -4.80
N ALA A 184 12.68 30.67 -5.57
CA ALA A 184 12.52 30.70 -7.02
C ALA A 184 11.06 31.01 -7.45
N VAL A 185 10.07 30.40 -6.80
CA VAL A 185 8.64 30.66 -7.06
C VAL A 185 8.30 32.12 -6.79
N GLU A 186 8.73 32.69 -5.66
CA GLU A 186 8.51 34.10 -5.33
C GLU A 186 9.10 35.03 -6.40
N GLN A 187 10.33 34.75 -6.84
CA GLN A 187 11.04 35.53 -7.85
C GLN A 187 10.36 35.45 -9.22
N TYR A 188 9.99 34.25 -9.68
CA TYR A 188 9.26 34.08 -10.95
C TYR A 188 7.86 34.72 -10.90
N THR A 189 7.20 34.69 -9.74
CA THR A 189 5.91 35.36 -9.54
C THR A 189 6.04 36.87 -9.69
N GLN A 190 7.09 37.48 -9.11
CA GLN A 190 7.36 38.92 -9.26
C GLN A 190 7.62 39.32 -10.72
N LEU A 191 8.18 38.41 -11.53
CA LEU A 191 8.48 38.64 -12.93
C LEU A 191 7.29 38.43 -13.87
N GLY A 192 6.22 37.79 -13.39
CA GLY A 192 5.14 37.30 -14.25
C GLY A 192 5.54 36.11 -15.13
N ASP A 193 6.64 35.42 -14.82
CA ASP A 193 7.11 34.23 -15.56
C ASP A 193 6.36 32.99 -15.07
N GLU A 194 5.26 32.68 -15.75
CA GLU A 194 4.42 31.54 -15.43
C GLU A 194 5.14 30.20 -15.63
N ILE A 195 6.00 30.06 -16.64
CA ILE A 195 6.71 28.80 -16.92
C ILE A 195 7.71 28.51 -15.79
N GLY A 196 8.51 29.50 -15.40
CA GLY A 196 9.47 29.38 -14.30
C GLY A 196 8.78 29.10 -12.96
N GLN A 197 7.63 29.75 -12.71
CA GLN A 197 6.81 29.53 -11.53
C GLN A 197 6.29 28.08 -11.48
N LEU A 198 5.64 27.61 -12.55
CA LEU A 198 5.07 26.26 -12.61
C LEU A 198 6.15 25.17 -12.58
N GLY A 199 7.28 25.39 -13.23
CA GLY A 199 8.43 24.48 -13.15
C GLY A 199 8.98 24.36 -11.73
N SER A 200 9.16 25.47 -11.02
CA SER A 200 9.63 25.47 -9.64
C SER A 200 8.62 24.83 -8.68
N LEU A 201 7.31 25.07 -8.88
CA LEU A 201 6.25 24.38 -8.13
C LEU A 201 6.24 22.87 -8.39
N THR A 202 6.51 22.44 -9.62
CA THR A 202 6.64 21.01 -9.96
C THR A 202 7.81 20.37 -9.22
N ASN A 203 8.94 21.09 -9.13
CA ASN A 203 10.11 20.64 -8.38
C ASN A 203 9.83 20.54 -6.87
N GLN A 204 9.09 21.49 -6.29
CA GLN A 204 8.61 21.39 -4.90
C GLN A 204 7.75 20.13 -4.68
N ALA A 205 6.82 19.83 -5.60
CA ALA A 205 6.00 18.63 -5.51
C ALA A 205 6.85 17.34 -5.53
N GLN A 206 7.95 17.30 -6.28
CA GLN A 206 8.89 16.17 -6.25
C GLN A 206 9.63 16.04 -4.91
N VAL A 207 9.95 17.14 -4.24
CA VAL A 207 10.47 17.09 -2.86
C VAL A 207 9.39 16.59 -1.89
N LEU A 208 8.15 17.06 -2.03
CA LEU A 208 7.04 16.56 -1.22
C LEU A 208 6.88 15.04 -1.39
N GLN A 209 6.97 14.51 -2.61
CA GLN A 209 7.02 13.05 -2.86
C GLN A 209 8.20 12.39 -2.14
N ALA A 210 9.41 12.95 -2.23
CA ALA A 210 10.60 12.41 -1.58
C ALA A 210 10.53 12.46 -0.03
N LEU A 211 9.70 13.34 0.52
CA LEU A 211 9.38 13.45 1.95
C LEU A 211 8.17 12.59 2.36
N GLY A 212 7.54 11.87 1.43
CA GLY A 212 6.35 11.05 1.71
C GLY A 212 5.03 11.84 1.77
N LEU A 213 5.04 13.14 1.46
CA LEU A 213 3.88 14.04 1.49
C LEU A 213 3.06 13.95 0.19
N PHE A 214 2.62 12.75 -0.18
CA PHE A 214 2.02 12.47 -1.50
C PHE A 214 0.70 13.21 -1.77
N ARG A 215 -0.13 13.47 -0.76
CA ARG A 215 -1.37 14.24 -0.97
C ARG A 215 -1.09 15.70 -1.31
N GLN A 216 -0.22 16.35 -0.55
CA GLN A 216 0.17 17.74 -0.83
C GLN A 216 0.80 17.84 -2.23
N ALA A 217 1.64 16.87 -2.59
CA ALA A 217 2.19 16.77 -3.94
C ALA A 217 1.07 16.62 -5.00
N SER A 218 0.09 15.74 -4.77
CA SER A 218 -1.04 15.52 -5.69
C SER A 218 -1.88 16.78 -5.87
N GLU A 219 -2.30 17.42 -4.77
CA GLU A 219 -3.11 18.66 -4.80
C GLU A 219 -2.37 19.77 -5.56
N GLN A 220 -1.06 19.92 -5.31
CA GLN A 220 -0.22 20.89 -6.00
C GLN A 220 -0.08 20.56 -7.50
N LEU A 221 0.15 19.30 -7.85
CA LEU A 221 0.30 18.86 -9.24
C LEU A 221 -1.01 18.94 -10.03
N GLU A 222 -2.16 18.66 -9.42
CA GLU A 222 -3.48 18.84 -10.04
C GLU A 222 -3.77 20.33 -10.31
N ALA A 223 -3.42 21.22 -9.38
CA ALA A 223 -3.55 22.66 -9.59
C ALA A 223 -2.66 23.16 -10.74
N ILE A 224 -1.44 22.62 -10.88
CA ILE A 224 -0.54 22.92 -11.99
C ILE A 224 -1.10 22.37 -13.31
N GLU A 225 -1.60 21.13 -13.33
CA GLU A 225 -2.17 20.49 -14.52
C GLU A 225 -3.36 21.28 -15.08
N LEU A 226 -4.23 21.80 -14.21
CA LEU A 226 -5.35 22.64 -14.59
C LEU A 226 -4.91 23.93 -15.30
N ARG A 227 -3.83 24.57 -14.83
CA ARG A 227 -3.26 25.77 -15.47
C ARG A 227 -2.63 25.46 -16.83
N LEU A 228 -2.03 24.27 -16.97
CA LEU A 228 -1.39 23.82 -18.22
C LEU A 228 -2.37 23.21 -19.24
N GLN A 229 -3.63 22.95 -18.86
CA GLN A 229 -4.58 22.22 -19.70
C GLN A 229 -4.82 22.93 -21.05
N ASN A 230 -5.00 24.25 -21.01
CA ASN A 230 -5.26 25.10 -22.17
C ASN A 230 -3.98 25.62 -22.86
N GLN A 231 -2.80 25.30 -22.33
CA GLN A 231 -1.53 25.65 -22.96
C GLN A 231 -1.12 24.61 -24.01
N PRO A 232 -0.35 25.00 -25.04
CA PRO A 232 0.24 24.06 -26.00
C PRO A 232 1.05 22.95 -25.32
N ASP A 233 1.20 21.83 -26.01
CA ASP A 233 2.02 20.72 -25.55
C ASP A 233 3.46 21.18 -25.30
N SER A 234 3.95 20.94 -24.09
CA SER A 234 5.30 21.31 -23.65
C SER A 234 5.92 20.20 -22.81
N ILE A 235 7.25 20.21 -22.70
CA ILE A 235 7.96 19.24 -21.84
C ILE A 235 7.55 19.39 -20.38
N LEU A 236 7.36 20.63 -19.89
CA LEU A 236 6.82 20.88 -18.55
C LEU A 236 5.47 20.17 -18.35
N LYS A 237 4.55 20.26 -19.33
CA LYS A 237 3.25 19.57 -19.27
C LYS A 237 3.41 18.05 -19.17
N ALA A 238 4.32 17.45 -19.95
CA ALA A 238 4.62 16.02 -19.87
C ALA A 238 5.19 15.61 -18.50
N VAL A 239 6.13 16.40 -17.95
CA VAL A 239 6.76 16.15 -16.64
C VAL A 239 5.76 16.27 -15.49
N VAL A 240 4.89 17.29 -15.51
CA VAL A 240 3.82 17.46 -14.52
C VAL A 240 2.88 16.26 -14.55
N LEU A 241 2.44 15.85 -15.74
CA LEU A 241 1.57 14.68 -15.89
C LEU A 241 2.29 13.42 -15.39
N ARG A 242 3.58 13.21 -15.70
CA ARG A 242 4.31 12.05 -15.16
C ARG A 242 4.41 12.09 -13.64
N SER A 243 4.72 13.25 -13.06
CA SER A 243 4.82 13.42 -11.62
C SER A 243 3.47 13.21 -10.92
N LEU A 244 2.38 13.70 -11.51
CA LEU A 244 1.02 13.45 -11.02
C LEU A 244 0.67 11.97 -11.12
N GLY A 245 0.96 11.34 -12.27
CA GLY A 245 0.73 9.92 -12.51
C GLY A 245 1.46 9.05 -11.48
N THR A 246 2.74 9.29 -11.22
CA THR A 246 3.53 8.58 -10.20
C THR A 246 3.03 8.83 -8.77
N THR A 247 2.55 10.04 -8.47
CA THR A 247 1.90 10.34 -7.19
C THR A 247 0.62 9.55 -7.02
N LEU A 248 -0.27 9.57 -8.02
CA LEU A 248 -1.52 8.81 -8.03
C LEU A 248 -1.26 7.31 -7.95
N GLN A 249 -0.16 6.84 -8.54
CA GLN A 249 0.33 5.47 -8.40
C GLN A 249 0.65 5.09 -6.96
N THR A 250 1.31 5.99 -6.23
CA THR A 250 1.65 5.80 -4.81
C THR A 250 0.41 5.94 -3.92
N LEU A 251 -0.54 6.79 -4.32
CA LEU A 251 -1.90 6.83 -3.77
C LEU A 251 -2.76 5.63 -4.25
N GLY A 252 -2.24 4.83 -5.17
CA GLY A 252 -2.85 3.69 -5.87
C GLY A 252 -4.16 3.95 -6.60
N ASP A 253 -4.47 5.20 -6.95
CA ASP A 253 -5.40 5.44 -8.05
C ASP A 253 -4.73 5.03 -9.37
N LEU A 254 -4.58 3.72 -9.57
CA LEU A 254 -3.83 3.10 -10.67
C LEU A 254 -4.52 3.34 -12.02
N ALA A 255 -5.85 3.49 -12.02
CA ALA A 255 -6.61 3.77 -13.22
C ALA A 255 -6.43 5.22 -13.69
N LYS A 256 -6.51 6.21 -12.77
CA LYS A 256 -6.23 7.62 -13.11
C LYS A 256 -4.75 7.81 -13.40
N SER A 257 -3.87 7.17 -12.65
CA SER A 257 -2.42 7.16 -12.89
C SER A 257 -2.09 6.71 -14.31
N GLN A 258 -2.62 5.56 -14.74
CA GLN A 258 -2.40 5.05 -16.10
C GLN A 258 -2.82 6.07 -17.16
N LYS A 259 -4.04 6.63 -17.08
CA LYS A 259 -4.54 7.62 -18.05
C LYS A 259 -3.68 8.88 -18.10
N ILE A 260 -3.26 9.38 -16.93
CA ILE A 260 -2.40 10.56 -16.81
C ILE A 260 -1.01 10.29 -17.42
N LEU A 261 -0.44 9.10 -17.19
CA LEU A 261 0.84 8.69 -17.75
C LEU A 261 0.79 8.45 -19.26
N GLU A 262 -0.29 7.86 -19.77
CA GLU A 262 -0.51 7.72 -21.21
C GLU A 262 -0.54 9.09 -21.90
N ARG A 263 -1.20 10.10 -21.30
CA ARG A 263 -1.17 11.48 -21.79
C ARG A 263 0.24 12.08 -21.77
N SER A 264 0.99 11.87 -20.69
CA SER A 264 2.40 12.30 -20.60
C SER A 264 3.23 11.70 -21.73
N PHE A 265 3.09 10.39 -21.98
CA PHE A 265 3.84 9.66 -23.01
C PHE A 265 3.53 10.15 -24.43
N VAL A 266 2.24 10.38 -24.73
CA VAL A 266 1.82 10.92 -26.04
C VAL A 266 2.46 12.30 -26.28
N ILE A 267 2.45 13.17 -25.26
CA ILE A 267 3.06 14.50 -25.37
C ILE A 267 4.58 14.39 -25.56
N SER A 268 5.28 13.58 -24.74
CA SER A 268 6.73 13.44 -24.83
C SER A 268 7.18 12.83 -26.16
N GLN A 269 6.41 11.90 -26.72
CA GLN A 269 6.65 11.33 -28.04
C GLN A 269 6.45 12.38 -29.15
N LYS A 270 5.36 13.15 -29.11
CA LYS A 270 5.08 14.23 -30.08
C LYS A 270 6.18 15.29 -30.08
N LEU A 271 6.76 15.57 -28.91
CA LEU A 271 7.86 16.52 -28.74
C LEU A 271 9.25 15.91 -29.00
N ASN A 272 9.33 14.65 -29.45
CA ASN A 272 10.57 13.91 -29.69
C ASN A 272 11.55 13.96 -28.51
N ASN A 273 11.04 13.82 -27.27
CA ASN A 273 11.85 13.80 -26.07
C ASN A 273 12.03 12.35 -25.54
N PRO A 274 13.12 11.65 -25.90
CA PRO A 274 13.35 10.27 -25.48
C PRO A 274 13.56 10.10 -23.98
N SER A 275 14.14 11.10 -23.30
CA SER A 275 14.38 11.07 -21.85
C SER A 275 13.08 11.03 -21.05
N GLU A 276 12.16 11.93 -21.38
CA GLU A 276 10.85 11.99 -20.71
C GLU A 276 10.00 10.78 -21.12
N SER A 277 10.02 10.39 -22.40
CA SER A 277 9.29 9.20 -22.88
C SER A 277 9.76 7.92 -22.18
N SER A 278 11.07 7.74 -21.99
CA SER A 278 11.64 6.61 -21.23
C SER A 278 11.19 6.63 -19.77
N SER A 279 11.23 7.80 -19.11
CA SER A 279 10.80 7.96 -17.71
C SER A 279 9.30 7.70 -17.52
N THR A 280 8.47 8.09 -18.49
CA THR A 280 7.03 7.84 -18.47
C THR A 280 6.72 6.36 -18.72
N LEU A 281 7.41 5.71 -19.66
CA LEU A 281 7.28 4.26 -19.89
C LEU A 281 7.69 3.45 -18.66
N LEU A 282 8.77 3.84 -17.97
CA LEU A 282 9.16 3.24 -16.70
C LEU A 282 8.01 3.33 -15.67
N SER A 283 7.39 4.50 -15.57
CA SER A 283 6.26 4.74 -14.66
C SER A 283 5.00 3.96 -15.07
N LEU A 284 4.74 3.78 -16.37
CA LEU A 284 3.66 2.92 -16.87
C LEU A 284 3.93 1.46 -16.52
N GLY A 285 5.17 0.98 -16.70
CA GLY A 285 5.57 -0.36 -16.30
C GLY A 285 5.36 -0.63 -14.81
N ASN A 286 5.67 0.36 -13.95
CA ASN A 286 5.36 0.30 -12.52
C ASN A 286 3.85 0.19 -12.26
N ASN A 287 3.01 0.94 -13.00
CA ASN A 287 1.55 0.83 -12.90
C ASN A 287 1.05 -0.58 -13.24
N PHE A 288 1.51 -1.14 -14.37
CA PHE A 288 1.16 -2.49 -14.82
C PHE A 288 1.60 -3.56 -13.82
N ARG A 289 2.80 -3.41 -13.24
CA ARG A 289 3.29 -4.30 -12.18
C ARG A 289 2.40 -4.25 -10.94
N LEU A 290 1.93 -3.08 -10.53
CA LEU A 290 1.04 -2.92 -9.37
C LEU A 290 -0.34 -3.55 -9.58
N ILE A 291 -0.89 -3.49 -10.80
CA ILE A 291 -2.14 -4.20 -11.15
C ILE A 291 -1.93 -5.69 -11.48
N LYS A 292 -0.70 -6.20 -11.29
CA LYS A 292 -0.30 -7.61 -11.51
C LYS A 292 -0.33 -8.07 -12.97
N ASP A 293 -0.25 -7.13 -13.91
CA ASP A 293 -0.01 -7.41 -15.33
C ASP A 293 1.50 -7.38 -15.62
N ASN A 294 2.16 -8.49 -15.27
CA ASN A 294 3.61 -8.61 -15.38
C ASN A 294 4.10 -8.58 -16.84
N GLU A 295 3.29 -9.08 -17.79
CA GLU A 295 3.65 -9.09 -19.22
C GLU A 295 3.73 -7.67 -19.77
N SER A 296 2.68 -6.87 -19.54
CA SER A 296 2.68 -5.46 -19.92
C SER A 296 3.79 -4.69 -19.20
N ALA A 297 4.01 -4.95 -17.91
CA ALA A 297 5.07 -4.29 -17.16
C ALA A 297 6.47 -4.54 -17.76
N LEU A 298 6.82 -5.79 -18.06
CA LEU A 298 8.10 -6.16 -18.67
C LEU A 298 8.31 -5.47 -20.02
N LYS A 299 7.27 -5.42 -20.86
CA LYS A 299 7.30 -4.74 -22.16
C LYS A 299 7.59 -3.25 -22.02
N HIS A 300 6.95 -2.57 -21.07
CA HIS A 300 7.17 -1.14 -20.84
C HIS A 300 8.58 -0.86 -20.30
N TYR A 301 9.12 -1.71 -19.42
CA TYR A 301 10.50 -1.56 -18.95
C TYR A 301 11.52 -1.75 -20.07
N GLU A 302 11.33 -2.74 -20.95
CA GLU A 302 12.19 -2.94 -22.11
C GLU A 302 12.16 -1.73 -23.06
N GLN A 303 10.97 -1.21 -23.35
CA GLN A 303 10.81 0.00 -24.16
C GLN A 303 11.46 1.22 -23.51
N ALA A 304 11.32 1.38 -22.19
CA ALA A 304 11.96 2.45 -21.44
C ALA A 304 13.50 2.36 -21.53
N ALA A 305 14.07 1.16 -21.38
CA ALA A 305 15.51 0.93 -21.49
C ALA A 305 16.05 1.22 -22.90
N ASN A 306 15.31 0.82 -23.94
CA ASN A 306 15.68 1.03 -25.34
C ASN A 306 15.60 2.51 -25.75
N LEU A 307 14.64 3.26 -25.21
CA LEU A 307 14.44 4.69 -25.51
C LEU A 307 15.32 5.62 -24.67
N ALA A 308 15.95 5.12 -23.60
CA ALA A 308 16.74 5.92 -22.68
C ALA A 308 17.88 6.68 -23.38
N SER A 309 17.90 8.01 -23.20
CA SER A 309 18.90 8.92 -23.78
C SER A 309 20.27 8.85 -23.10
N ASN A 310 20.33 8.31 -21.88
CA ASN A 310 21.56 8.19 -21.11
C ASN A 310 21.63 6.83 -20.38
N ASN A 311 22.83 6.51 -19.88
CA ASN A 311 23.08 5.20 -19.29
C ASN A 311 22.34 4.99 -17.96
N ILE A 312 22.18 6.04 -17.13
CA ILE A 312 21.51 5.89 -15.83
C ILE A 312 20.02 5.57 -15.99
N LEU A 313 19.32 6.24 -16.91
CA LEU A 313 17.90 5.96 -17.22
C LEU A 313 17.72 4.53 -17.74
N ARG A 314 18.62 4.09 -18.63
CA ARG A 314 18.60 2.72 -19.15
C ARG A 314 18.73 1.71 -18.00
N MET A 315 19.70 1.92 -17.11
CA MET A 315 19.96 1.00 -16.02
C MET A 315 18.85 1.01 -14.95
N GLU A 316 18.19 2.14 -14.70
CA GLU A 316 17.01 2.19 -13.83
C GLU A 316 15.87 1.32 -14.38
N ALA A 317 15.59 1.41 -15.69
CA ALA A 317 14.60 0.56 -16.35
C ALA A 317 14.97 -0.92 -16.31
N GLN A 318 16.24 -1.24 -16.60
CA GLN A 318 16.74 -2.61 -16.53
C GLN A 318 16.74 -3.18 -15.10
N ALA A 319 16.98 -2.35 -14.08
CA ALA A 319 16.96 -2.79 -12.69
C ALA A 319 15.56 -3.19 -12.22
N VAL A 320 14.53 -2.41 -12.57
CA VAL A 320 13.14 -2.79 -12.23
C VAL A 320 12.65 -3.96 -13.07
N GLN A 321 13.12 -4.10 -14.31
CA GLN A 321 12.89 -5.27 -15.15
C GLN A 321 13.51 -6.53 -14.50
N LEU A 322 14.76 -6.46 -14.08
CA LEU A 322 15.45 -7.56 -13.38
C LEU A 322 14.71 -7.97 -12.12
N SER A 323 14.29 -6.99 -11.30
CA SER A 323 13.47 -7.24 -10.10
C SER A 323 12.19 -8.01 -10.45
N LEU A 324 11.45 -7.60 -11.49
CA LEU A 324 10.22 -8.27 -11.89
C LEU A 324 10.45 -9.68 -12.48
N LEU A 325 11.55 -9.88 -13.21
CA LEU A 325 11.94 -11.21 -13.72
C LEU A 325 12.24 -12.18 -12.57
N ILE A 326 12.98 -11.73 -11.55
CA ILE A 326 13.28 -12.52 -10.35
C ILE A 326 11.99 -12.88 -9.60
N GLU A 327 11.09 -11.91 -9.45
CA GLU A 327 9.79 -12.11 -8.78
C GLU A 327 8.85 -13.04 -9.55
N SER A 328 8.99 -13.10 -10.88
CA SER A 328 8.21 -13.96 -11.76
C SER A 328 8.85 -15.34 -11.97
N ASP A 329 9.93 -15.67 -11.23
CA ASP A 329 10.71 -16.92 -11.37
C ASP A 329 11.26 -17.17 -12.79
N LEU A 330 11.52 -16.09 -13.55
CA LEU A 330 12.09 -16.11 -14.89
C LEU A 330 13.62 -16.04 -14.83
N LEU A 331 14.22 -17.11 -14.29
CA LEU A 331 15.64 -17.15 -13.94
C LEU A 331 16.60 -16.99 -15.15
N PRO A 332 16.42 -17.66 -16.31
CA PRO A 332 17.31 -17.50 -17.45
C PRO A 332 17.36 -16.06 -17.99
N GLU A 333 16.21 -15.40 -18.05
CA GLU A 333 16.07 -14.00 -18.48
C GLU A 333 16.74 -13.06 -17.47
N SER A 334 16.53 -13.32 -16.16
CA SER A 334 17.16 -12.54 -15.10
C SER A 334 18.70 -12.64 -15.15
N GLN A 335 19.25 -13.83 -15.41
CA GLN A 335 20.69 -14.05 -15.54
C GLN A 335 21.27 -13.31 -16.75
N THR A 336 20.58 -13.40 -17.90
CA THR A 336 20.99 -12.72 -19.13
C THR A 336 21.01 -11.20 -18.93
N LEU A 337 19.97 -10.64 -18.31
CA LEU A 337 19.89 -9.21 -18.04
C LEU A 337 20.96 -8.76 -17.03
N TRP A 338 21.23 -9.56 -15.98
CA TRP A 338 22.31 -9.25 -15.04
C TRP A 338 23.69 -9.20 -15.70
N GLN A 339 23.99 -10.13 -16.62
CA GLN A 339 25.25 -10.12 -17.38
C GLN A 339 25.44 -8.85 -18.23
N GLN A 340 24.34 -8.20 -18.62
CA GLN A 340 24.37 -6.91 -19.33
C GLN A 340 24.54 -5.72 -18.37
N ILE A 341 23.88 -5.75 -17.21
CA ILE A 341 23.90 -4.66 -16.21
C ILE A 341 25.26 -4.59 -15.51
N GLU A 342 25.80 -5.74 -15.07
CA GLU A 342 26.94 -5.80 -14.16
C GLU A 342 28.17 -4.99 -14.63
N PRO A 343 28.66 -5.13 -15.88
CA PRO A 343 29.84 -4.40 -16.34
C PRO A 343 29.62 -2.88 -16.41
N GLN A 344 28.37 -2.44 -16.61
CA GLN A 344 28.03 -1.02 -16.78
C GLN A 344 28.02 -0.27 -15.45
N LEU A 345 27.86 -0.98 -14.33
CA LEU A 345 27.85 -0.38 -12.99
C LEU A 345 29.15 0.35 -12.66
N VAL A 346 30.30 -0.11 -13.18
CA VAL A 346 31.60 0.52 -12.89
C VAL A 346 31.71 1.93 -13.50
N ASN A 347 30.99 2.18 -14.60
CA ASN A 347 31.04 3.43 -15.35
C ASN A 347 30.06 4.50 -14.84
N LEU A 348 29.23 4.19 -13.85
CA LEU A 348 28.27 5.14 -13.29
C LEU A 348 28.96 6.18 -12.41
N LYS A 349 28.81 7.45 -12.79
CA LYS A 349 29.21 8.59 -11.97
C LYS A 349 28.47 8.56 -10.62
N PRO A 350 29.11 8.96 -9.51
CA PRO A 350 28.43 9.11 -8.23
C PRO A 350 27.24 10.05 -8.39
N SER A 351 26.07 9.65 -7.88
CA SER A 351 24.87 10.47 -7.81
C SER A 351 23.90 9.78 -6.85
N ARG A 352 22.93 10.50 -6.31
CA ARG A 352 21.88 9.87 -5.51
C ARG A 352 21.17 8.76 -6.31
N ARG A 353 20.88 8.99 -7.59
CA ARG A 353 20.28 7.98 -8.48
C ARG A 353 21.14 6.74 -8.64
N SER A 354 22.46 6.89 -8.86
CA SER A 354 23.35 5.73 -9.00
C SER A 354 23.53 4.95 -7.70
N ILE A 355 23.51 5.63 -6.55
CA ILE A 355 23.50 4.99 -5.23
C ILE A 355 22.24 4.14 -5.07
N TYR A 356 21.05 4.73 -5.24
CA TYR A 356 19.78 4.00 -5.09
C TYR A 356 19.65 2.85 -6.10
N LEU A 357 20.11 3.03 -7.34
CA LEU A 357 20.19 1.97 -8.33
C LEU A 357 21.01 0.77 -7.83
N ARG A 358 22.23 1.00 -7.29
CA ARG A 358 23.07 -0.07 -6.73
C ARG A 358 22.38 -0.78 -5.58
N VAL A 359 21.74 -0.02 -4.69
CA VAL A 359 21.06 -0.57 -3.51
C VAL A 359 19.84 -1.40 -3.93
N ASN A 360 19.03 -0.93 -4.87
CA ASN A 360 17.85 -1.65 -5.39
C ASN A 360 18.24 -2.92 -6.16
N LEU A 361 19.33 -2.87 -6.93
CA LEU A 361 19.90 -4.06 -7.57
C LEU A 361 20.39 -5.05 -6.52
N ALA A 362 21.13 -4.60 -5.50
CA ALA A 362 21.62 -5.45 -4.43
C ALA A 362 20.48 -6.16 -3.68
N ASP A 363 19.42 -5.44 -3.29
CA ASP A 363 18.23 -6.03 -2.68
C ASP A 363 17.60 -7.12 -3.57
N SER A 364 17.50 -6.87 -4.88
CA SER A 364 16.97 -7.84 -5.84
C SER A 364 17.84 -9.10 -5.92
N LEU A 365 19.16 -8.94 -5.95
CA LEU A 365 20.14 -10.03 -6.02
C LEU A 365 20.22 -10.83 -4.72
N ILE A 366 20.11 -10.17 -3.56
CA ILE A 366 20.02 -10.81 -2.23
C ILE A 366 18.83 -11.76 -2.18
N LYS A 367 17.66 -11.31 -2.68
CA LYS A 367 16.45 -12.16 -2.76
C LYS A 367 16.64 -13.35 -3.70
N LEU A 368 17.23 -13.12 -4.87
CA LEU A 368 17.52 -14.20 -5.81
C LEU A 368 18.41 -15.28 -5.16
N GLN A 369 19.41 -14.89 -4.36
CA GLN A 369 20.23 -15.84 -3.60
C GLN A 369 19.43 -16.64 -2.56
N LYS A 370 18.30 -16.13 -2.05
CA LYS A 370 17.41 -16.89 -1.14
C LYS A 370 16.55 -17.91 -1.91
N ILE A 371 16.15 -17.59 -3.13
CA ILE A 371 15.26 -18.42 -3.95
C ILE A 371 16.04 -19.56 -4.61
N ASP A 372 17.23 -19.28 -5.14
CA ASP A 372 18.03 -20.29 -5.85
C ASP A 372 18.86 -21.15 -4.89
N SER A 373 18.38 -22.35 -4.60
CA SER A 373 19.08 -23.36 -3.77
C SER A 373 20.09 -24.20 -4.56
N ARG A 374 20.28 -23.94 -5.87
CA ARG A 374 21.11 -24.79 -6.74
C ARG A 374 22.62 -24.49 -6.59
N PRO A 375 23.51 -25.47 -6.86
CA PRO A 375 24.94 -25.41 -6.49
C PRO A 375 25.83 -24.45 -7.32
N THR A 376 25.26 -23.67 -8.23
CA THR A 376 26.00 -22.71 -9.06
C THR A 376 25.39 -21.32 -8.96
N GLN A 377 25.60 -20.65 -7.82
CA GLN A 377 25.29 -19.21 -7.68
C GLN A 377 26.07 -18.43 -8.74
N PHE A 378 25.39 -17.92 -9.76
CA PHE A 378 26.02 -17.03 -10.75
C PHE A 378 26.29 -15.62 -10.21
N ILE A 379 25.71 -15.27 -9.05
CA ILE A 379 25.95 -14.01 -8.33
C ILE A 379 26.63 -14.30 -7.00
N SER A 380 27.89 -13.87 -6.86
CA SER A 380 28.61 -14.00 -5.60
C SER A 380 28.19 -12.92 -4.61
N SER A 381 28.08 -13.28 -3.32
CA SER A 381 27.85 -12.32 -2.24
C SER A 381 28.94 -11.25 -2.18
N SER A 382 30.17 -11.56 -2.59
CA SER A 382 31.26 -10.58 -2.66
C SER A 382 30.96 -9.44 -3.65
N LYS A 383 30.43 -9.74 -4.83
CA LYS A 383 30.08 -8.74 -5.85
C LYS A 383 28.95 -7.82 -5.38
N ILE A 384 27.94 -8.38 -4.70
CA ILE A 384 26.87 -7.59 -4.09
C ILE A 384 27.46 -6.66 -3.02
N ALA A 385 28.32 -7.19 -2.14
CA ALA A 385 28.98 -6.41 -1.10
C ALA A 385 29.88 -5.30 -1.66
N GLU A 386 30.63 -5.56 -2.74
CA GLU A 386 31.46 -4.56 -3.44
C GLU A 386 30.61 -3.43 -4.04
N SER A 387 29.48 -3.77 -4.67
CA SER A 387 28.54 -2.78 -5.20
C SER A 387 27.96 -1.90 -4.09
N LEU A 388 27.55 -2.50 -2.97
CA LEU A 388 27.06 -1.77 -1.79
C LEU A 388 28.16 -0.94 -1.14
N ALA A 389 29.39 -1.43 -1.03
CA ALA A 389 30.52 -0.67 -0.52
C ALA A 389 30.85 0.55 -1.39
N MET A 390 30.70 0.43 -2.72
CA MET A 390 30.77 1.58 -3.62
C MET A 390 29.64 2.57 -3.35
N ALA A 391 28.40 2.10 -3.20
CA ALA A 391 27.25 2.94 -2.89
C ALA A 391 27.44 3.71 -1.57
N ILE A 392 27.98 3.07 -0.53
CA ILE A 392 28.30 3.71 0.76
C ILE A 392 29.34 4.82 0.57
N ARG A 393 30.45 4.55 -0.14
CA ARG A 393 31.50 5.55 -0.41
C ARG A 393 30.95 6.74 -1.20
N GLN A 394 30.10 6.48 -2.18
CA GLN A 394 29.45 7.52 -2.99
C GLN A 394 28.50 8.37 -2.12
N ALA A 395 27.70 7.75 -1.26
CA ALA A 395 26.81 8.46 -0.35
C ALA A 395 27.59 9.35 0.63
N GLN A 396 28.69 8.86 1.18
CA GLN A 396 29.59 9.63 2.06
C GLN A 396 30.21 10.83 1.33
N ALA A 397 30.68 10.63 0.09
CA ALA A 397 31.24 11.72 -0.72
C ALA A 397 30.20 12.82 -1.03
N LEU A 398 28.93 12.44 -1.21
CA LEU A 398 27.82 13.38 -1.40
C LEU A 398 27.27 13.96 -0.08
N GLN A 399 27.71 13.44 1.06
CA GLN A 399 27.16 13.74 2.39
C GLN A 399 25.65 13.41 2.51
N ASP A 400 25.15 12.46 1.72
CA ASP A 400 23.76 12.00 1.76
C ASP A 400 23.62 10.90 2.84
N ARG A 401 23.32 11.32 4.07
CA ARG A 401 23.16 10.42 5.23
C ARG A 401 22.03 9.40 5.05
N ARG A 402 20.95 9.79 4.37
CA ARG A 402 19.82 8.89 4.11
C ARG A 402 20.24 7.78 3.15
N ALA A 403 20.93 8.13 2.07
CA ALA A 403 21.46 7.14 1.13
C ALA A 403 22.56 6.26 1.75
N GLU A 404 23.42 6.83 2.62
CA GLU A 404 24.42 6.06 3.38
C GLU A 404 23.74 5.04 4.29
N SER A 405 22.75 5.46 5.08
CA SER A 405 21.94 4.56 5.91
C SER A 405 21.37 3.41 5.09
N PHE A 406 20.79 3.73 3.93
CA PHE A 406 20.15 2.75 3.09
C PHE A 406 21.13 1.68 2.57
N ALA A 407 22.27 2.12 2.03
CA ALA A 407 23.29 1.21 1.51
C ALA A 407 23.95 0.36 2.62
N ILE A 408 24.20 0.93 3.80
CA ILE A 408 24.75 0.18 4.96
C ILE A 408 23.75 -0.86 5.45
N GLY A 409 22.46 -0.50 5.54
CA GLY A 409 21.43 -1.41 6.01
C GLY A 409 21.24 -2.61 5.09
N GLU A 410 21.26 -2.41 3.75
CA GLU A 410 21.27 -3.53 2.79
C GLU A 410 22.52 -4.41 2.92
N LEU A 411 23.68 -3.81 3.16
CA LEU A 411 24.90 -4.58 3.42
C LEU A 411 24.75 -5.43 4.68
N GLY A 412 24.10 -4.89 5.72
CA GLY A 412 23.73 -5.63 6.91
C GLY A 412 22.79 -6.81 6.63
N ILE A 413 21.81 -6.66 5.73
CA ILE A 413 20.92 -7.76 5.30
C ILE A 413 21.72 -8.86 4.60
N LEU A 414 22.63 -8.50 3.68
CA LEU A 414 23.50 -9.47 3.01
C LEU A 414 24.35 -10.26 4.01
N TYR A 415 24.90 -9.58 5.03
CA TYR A 415 25.74 -10.20 6.05
C TYR A 415 24.92 -11.08 7.00
N GLU A 416 23.68 -10.68 7.34
CA GLU A 416 22.73 -11.51 8.08
C GLU A 416 22.44 -12.82 7.34
N GLN A 417 22.17 -12.74 6.04
CA GLN A 417 21.93 -13.91 5.18
C GLN A 417 23.13 -14.85 5.12
N ASN A 418 24.35 -14.30 5.06
CA ASN A 418 25.60 -15.07 5.07
C ASN A 418 26.04 -15.53 6.47
N ARG A 419 25.19 -15.38 7.51
CA ARG A 419 25.45 -15.76 8.91
C ARG A 419 26.62 -15.00 9.57
N GLN A 420 26.98 -13.83 9.04
CA GLN A 420 28.00 -12.94 9.61
C GLN A 420 27.38 -12.00 10.65
N LEU A 421 26.81 -12.57 11.71
CA LEU A 421 25.87 -11.87 12.61
C LEU A 421 26.48 -10.70 13.38
N SER A 422 27.75 -10.80 13.81
CA SER A 422 28.45 -9.70 14.49
C SER A 422 28.56 -8.45 13.60
N GLU A 423 28.96 -8.64 12.35
CA GLU A 423 29.12 -7.54 11.40
C GLU A 423 27.75 -7.03 10.93
N ALA A 424 26.77 -7.91 10.72
CA ALA A 424 25.39 -7.53 10.43
C ALA A 424 24.80 -6.62 11.54
N ASN A 425 25.04 -6.96 12.81
CA ASN A 425 24.61 -6.14 13.95
C ASN A 425 25.25 -4.74 13.91
N LYS A 426 26.58 -4.65 13.74
CA LYS A 426 27.29 -3.36 13.65
C LYS A 426 26.77 -2.49 12.51
N LEU A 427 26.57 -3.09 11.34
CA LEU A 427 26.02 -2.40 10.16
C LEU A 427 24.58 -1.92 10.42
N ALA A 428 23.73 -2.77 10.98
CA ALA A 428 22.34 -2.42 11.28
C ALA A 428 22.23 -1.28 12.31
N GLN A 429 23.07 -1.28 13.35
CA GLN A 429 23.14 -0.18 14.33
C GLN A 429 23.59 1.13 13.67
N LYS A 430 24.65 1.09 12.85
CA LYS A 430 25.14 2.28 12.13
C LYS A 430 24.08 2.82 11.17
N ALA A 431 23.41 1.94 10.41
CA ALA A 431 22.33 2.32 9.51
C ALA A 431 21.16 2.97 10.26
N LEU A 432 20.77 2.43 11.42
CA LEU A 432 19.72 2.98 12.27
C LEU A 432 20.05 4.40 12.75
N VAL A 433 21.27 4.64 13.24
CA VAL A 433 21.70 5.99 13.68
C VAL A 433 21.64 6.99 12.53
N LEU A 434 22.17 6.63 11.35
CA LEU A 434 22.11 7.50 10.18
C LEU A 434 20.68 7.76 9.69
N ALA A 435 19.78 6.77 9.82
CA ALA A 435 18.36 6.95 9.51
C ALA A 435 17.70 7.94 10.48
N GLN A 436 18.00 7.86 11.77
CA GLN A 436 17.52 8.80 12.79
C GLN A 436 18.05 10.22 12.55
N GLU A 437 19.34 10.38 12.27
CA GLU A 437 19.95 11.69 11.97
C GLU A 437 19.38 12.36 10.71
N SER A 438 18.85 11.57 9.78
CA SER A 438 18.24 12.05 8.53
C SER A 438 16.71 12.07 8.57
N ASN A 439 16.09 11.80 9.73
CA ASN A 439 14.63 11.68 9.90
C ASN A 439 13.99 10.74 8.86
N ALA A 440 14.65 9.62 8.59
CA ALA A 440 14.24 8.62 7.61
C ALA A 440 13.40 7.51 8.25
N ASP A 441 12.20 7.84 8.72
CA ASP A 441 11.35 6.93 9.50
C ASP A 441 11.03 5.62 8.76
N ASP A 442 10.92 5.66 7.43
CA ASP A 442 10.73 4.50 6.56
C ASP A 442 11.93 3.53 6.57
N LEU A 443 13.12 4.01 6.90
CA LEU A 443 14.33 3.21 7.08
C LEU A 443 14.52 2.77 8.54
N ILE A 444 14.09 3.58 9.51
CA ILE A 444 14.26 3.30 10.95
C ILE A 444 13.63 1.95 11.33
N TYR A 445 12.34 1.74 11.02
CA TYR A 445 11.67 0.47 11.38
C TYR A 445 12.32 -0.73 10.67
N ARG A 446 12.87 -0.52 9.48
CA ARG A 446 13.53 -1.56 8.69
C ARG A 446 14.83 -2.03 9.33
N TRP A 447 15.62 -1.10 9.87
CA TRP A 447 16.87 -1.44 10.57
C TRP A 447 16.62 -2.01 11.96
N GLN A 448 15.56 -1.56 12.64
CA GLN A 448 15.09 -2.20 13.87
C GLN A 448 14.63 -3.64 13.62
N TRP A 449 13.95 -3.89 12.50
CA TRP A 449 13.59 -5.26 12.09
C TRP A 449 14.82 -6.12 11.77
N LEU A 450 15.82 -5.58 11.04
CA LEU A 450 17.08 -6.27 10.80
C LEU A 450 17.79 -6.62 12.11
N LEU A 451 17.90 -5.68 13.06
CA LEU A 451 18.45 -5.94 14.40
C LEU A 451 17.69 -7.06 15.10
N GLY A 452 16.36 -7.02 15.05
CA GLY A 452 15.50 -8.07 15.58
C GLY A 452 15.83 -9.45 15.01
N ARG A 453 15.99 -9.56 13.67
CA ARG A 453 16.40 -10.82 13.02
C ARG A 453 17.80 -11.26 13.44
N VAL A 454 18.77 -10.35 13.48
CA VAL A 454 20.15 -10.65 13.89
C VAL A 454 20.20 -11.18 15.32
N PHE A 455 19.57 -10.48 16.28
CA PHE A 455 19.50 -10.94 17.67
C PHE A 455 18.77 -12.28 17.81
N LYS A 456 17.70 -12.51 17.05
CA LYS A 456 17.00 -13.81 17.00
C LYS A 456 17.94 -14.92 16.55
N GLN A 457 18.76 -14.70 15.51
CA GLN A 457 19.73 -15.68 15.03
C GLN A 457 20.89 -15.91 16.01
N GLN A 458 21.22 -14.92 16.84
CA GLN A 458 22.22 -15.03 17.92
C GLN A 458 21.69 -15.71 19.18
N GLY A 459 20.37 -15.94 19.29
CA GLY A 459 19.72 -16.44 20.50
C GLY A 459 19.45 -15.36 21.56
N GLU A 460 19.71 -14.09 21.27
CA GLU A 460 19.45 -12.93 22.15
C GLU A 460 17.98 -12.49 22.05
N TYR A 461 17.07 -13.38 22.45
CA TYR A 461 15.65 -13.21 22.16
C TYR A 461 14.99 -11.99 22.81
N ASP A 462 15.41 -11.56 24.00
CA ASP A 462 14.84 -10.38 24.65
C ASP A 462 15.18 -9.10 23.86
N ARG A 463 16.42 -9.02 23.35
CA ARG A 463 16.84 -7.91 22.46
C ARG A 463 16.17 -8.00 21.09
N ALA A 464 15.94 -9.22 20.60
CA ALA A 464 15.16 -9.43 19.39
C ALA A 464 13.75 -8.85 19.57
N ILE A 465 13.01 -9.31 20.59
CA ILE A 465 11.66 -8.84 20.92
C ILE A 465 11.64 -7.31 21.05
N ALA A 466 12.56 -6.72 21.82
CA ALA A 466 12.65 -5.27 21.97
C ALA A 466 12.79 -4.54 20.62
N SER A 467 13.64 -5.06 19.72
CA SER A 467 13.86 -4.46 18.39
C SER A 467 12.61 -4.57 17.49
N TYR A 468 11.92 -5.71 17.51
CA TYR A 468 10.64 -5.88 16.78
C TYR A 468 9.54 -4.97 17.33
N VAL A 469 9.46 -4.80 18.64
CA VAL A 469 8.49 -3.90 19.28
C VAL A 469 8.71 -2.47 18.83
N GLN A 470 9.96 -2.01 18.80
CA GLN A 470 10.30 -0.68 18.29
C GLN A 470 9.94 -0.53 16.80
N ALA A 471 10.20 -1.55 15.98
CA ALA A 471 9.81 -1.54 14.57
C ALA A 471 8.29 -1.40 14.39
N VAL A 472 7.51 -2.18 15.14
CA VAL A 472 6.03 -2.13 15.11
C VAL A 472 5.52 -0.77 15.58
N GLN A 473 6.09 -0.19 16.64
CA GLN A 473 5.71 1.14 17.13
C GLN A 473 5.97 2.24 16.10
N ASN A 474 7.13 2.22 15.43
CA ASN A 474 7.44 3.18 14.37
C ASN A 474 6.52 3.03 13.15
N ILE A 475 6.19 1.80 12.75
CA ILE A 475 5.19 1.53 11.71
C ILE A 475 3.83 2.14 12.09
N GLN A 476 3.39 1.95 13.33
CA GLN A 476 2.12 2.51 13.81
C GLN A 476 2.14 4.05 13.83
N SER A 477 3.27 4.68 14.18
CA SER A 477 3.41 6.13 14.16
C SER A 477 3.31 6.69 12.74
N LEU A 478 4.16 6.18 11.84
CA LEU A 478 4.16 6.51 10.41
C LEU A 478 2.77 6.40 9.80
N ARG A 479 2.06 5.31 10.14
CA ARG A 479 0.72 5.07 9.64
C ARG A 479 -0.30 6.10 10.14
N ARG A 480 -0.27 6.49 11.42
CA ARG A 480 -1.19 7.51 11.95
C ARG A 480 -1.00 8.86 11.26
N GLU A 481 0.25 9.24 11.02
CA GLU A 481 0.58 10.47 10.28
C GLU A 481 0.14 10.39 8.82
N LEU A 482 0.36 9.26 8.16
CA LEU A 482 -0.04 9.04 6.77
C LEU A 482 -1.57 8.96 6.61
N ILE A 483 -2.29 8.32 7.52
CA ILE A 483 -3.76 8.29 7.51
C ILE A 483 -4.34 9.68 7.74
N ALA A 484 -3.75 10.48 8.63
CA ALA A 484 -4.19 11.84 8.91
C ALA A 484 -3.97 12.79 7.72
N THR A 485 -2.89 12.59 6.97
CA THR A 485 -2.47 13.49 5.90
C THR A 485 -2.90 13.01 4.52
N ALA A 486 -3.07 11.71 4.29
CA ALA A 486 -3.37 11.12 2.99
C ALA A 486 -4.08 9.74 3.14
N PRO A 487 -5.38 9.74 3.54
CA PRO A 487 -6.12 8.51 3.84
C PRO A 487 -6.24 7.53 2.66
N GLU A 488 -6.00 8.01 1.43
CA GLU A 488 -6.08 7.23 0.20
C GLU A 488 -4.75 6.56 -0.20
N VAL A 489 -3.63 6.78 0.52
CA VAL A 489 -2.32 6.18 0.18
C VAL A 489 -2.42 4.66 0.16
N GLN A 490 -2.42 4.08 -1.03
CA GLN A 490 -2.35 2.64 -1.23
C GLN A 490 -0.96 2.14 -0.94
N PHE A 491 -0.85 1.65 0.29
CA PHE A 491 0.36 1.13 0.83
C PHE A 491 0.83 -0.14 0.09
N ALA A 492 1.89 0.03 -0.70
CA ALA A 492 2.91 -0.99 -0.97
C ALA A 492 3.65 -1.47 0.33
N PHE A 493 3.14 -1.11 1.49
CA PHE A 493 3.69 -1.37 2.82
C PHE A 493 3.28 -2.76 3.34
N ARG A 494 2.27 -3.40 2.74
CA ARG A 494 1.72 -4.69 3.21
C ARG A 494 2.70 -5.86 3.11
N ASP A 495 3.37 -6.05 1.96
CA ASP A 495 4.34 -7.14 1.77
C ASP A 495 5.55 -7.04 2.74
N ARG A 496 5.77 -5.85 3.33
CA ARG A 496 6.88 -5.59 4.27
C ARG A 496 6.46 -5.58 5.74
N ILE A 497 5.25 -5.12 6.07
CA ILE A 497 4.80 -4.99 7.47
C ILE A 497 4.39 -6.33 8.05
N GLU A 498 3.52 -7.07 7.35
CA GLU A 498 2.89 -8.25 7.91
C GLU A 498 3.92 -9.25 8.46
N PRO A 499 5.04 -9.54 7.76
CA PRO A 499 6.10 -10.38 8.31
C PRO A 499 6.67 -9.89 9.64
N ILE A 500 6.82 -8.58 9.84
CA ILE A 500 7.36 -7.99 11.09
C ILE A 500 6.44 -8.29 12.27
N TYR A 501 5.12 -8.14 12.09
CA TYR A 501 4.13 -8.44 13.11
C TYR A 501 4.10 -9.95 13.41
N ARG A 502 4.08 -10.79 12.37
CA ARG A 502 4.05 -12.26 12.53
C ARG A 502 5.32 -12.78 13.21
N GLU A 503 6.49 -12.26 12.84
CA GLU A 503 7.76 -12.64 13.45
C GLU A 503 7.85 -12.20 14.91
N LEU A 504 7.31 -11.02 15.27
CA LEU A 504 7.17 -10.60 16.66
C LEU A 504 6.27 -11.56 17.45
N VAL A 505 5.08 -11.89 16.91
CA VAL A 505 4.17 -12.86 17.55
C VAL A 505 4.85 -14.22 17.73
N ALA A 506 5.58 -14.71 16.72
CA ALA A 506 6.31 -15.96 16.81
C ALA A 506 7.39 -15.97 17.89
N LEU A 507 8.07 -14.83 18.09
CA LEU A 507 9.08 -14.64 19.14
C LEU A 507 8.47 -14.59 20.53
N LEU A 508 7.37 -13.86 20.69
CA LEU A 508 6.63 -13.74 21.96
C LEU A 508 6.06 -15.10 22.38
N LEU A 509 5.54 -15.87 21.43
CA LEU A 509 4.95 -17.20 21.65
C LEU A 509 5.98 -18.33 21.57
N ARG A 510 7.26 -18.08 21.88
CA ARG A 510 8.30 -19.13 21.88
C ARG A 510 8.19 -20.01 23.12
N GLY A 511 8.41 -21.32 22.92
CA GLY A 511 8.41 -22.32 23.99
C GLY A 511 7.03 -22.91 24.25
N GLU A 512 6.96 -23.92 25.13
CA GLU A 512 5.70 -24.64 25.42
C GLU A 512 4.71 -23.78 26.23
N GLN A 513 5.20 -22.88 27.08
CA GLN A 513 4.39 -22.01 27.93
C GLN A 513 5.01 -20.60 28.00
N PRO A 514 4.63 -19.69 27.07
CA PRO A 514 5.06 -18.30 27.11
C PRO A 514 4.59 -17.59 28.39
N THR A 515 5.31 -16.53 28.79
CA THR A 515 4.92 -15.73 29.96
C THR A 515 3.58 -15.02 29.71
N GLN A 516 2.86 -14.68 30.79
CA GLN A 516 1.60 -13.94 30.67
C GLN A 516 1.77 -12.57 30.01
N GLU A 517 2.93 -11.92 30.21
CA GLU A 517 3.28 -10.68 29.53
C GLU A 517 3.40 -10.88 28.01
N ASN A 518 4.14 -11.90 27.58
CA ASN A 518 4.28 -12.22 26.17
C ASN A 518 2.95 -12.61 25.52
N LEU A 519 2.09 -13.36 26.21
CA LEU A 519 0.76 -13.71 25.71
C LEU A 519 -0.12 -12.46 25.51
N LYS A 520 -0.08 -11.52 26.46
CA LYS A 520 -0.81 -10.24 26.35
C LYS A 520 -0.28 -9.40 25.20
N GLN A 521 1.04 -9.33 25.04
CA GLN A 521 1.66 -8.57 23.96
C GLN A 521 1.40 -9.21 22.59
N ALA A 522 1.50 -10.53 22.47
CA ALA A 522 1.21 -11.26 21.22
C ALA A 522 -0.24 -11.02 20.77
N ARG A 523 -1.18 -11.06 21.72
CA ARG A 523 -2.58 -10.70 21.49
C ARG A 523 -2.72 -9.27 20.93
N GLN A 524 -2.10 -8.29 21.58
CA GLN A 524 -2.13 -6.89 21.12
C GLN A 524 -1.51 -6.71 19.73
N THR A 525 -0.40 -7.41 19.44
CA THR A 525 0.24 -7.38 18.13
C THR A 525 -0.66 -7.98 17.04
N LEU A 526 -1.36 -9.10 17.32
CA LEU A 526 -2.32 -9.70 16.38
C LEU A 526 -3.50 -8.76 16.09
N GLU A 527 -4.09 -8.15 17.12
CA GLU A 527 -5.18 -7.19 16.95
C GLU A 527 -4.72 -5.98 16.12
N SER A 528 -3.53 -5.46 16.39
CA SER A 528 -2.97 -4.36 15.61
C SER A 528 -2.72 -4.76 14.15
N LEU A 529 -2.30 -6.00 13.88
CA LEU A 529 -2.14 -6.49 12.52
C LEU A 529 -3.48 -6.51 11.78
N GLN A 530 -4.56 -6.95 12.43
CA GLN A 530 -5.88 -6.99 11.80
C GLN A 530 -6.43 -5.59 11.50
N VAL A 531 -6.17 -4.60 12.36
CA VAL A 531 -6.48 -3.19 12.06
C VAL A 531 -5.70 -2.73 10.83
N VAL A 532 -4.41 -3.08 10.77
CA VAL A 532 -3.53 -2.71 9.66
C VAL A 532 -4.03 -3.27 8.33
N GLU A 533 -4.43 -4.54 8.30
CA GLU A 533 -5.00 -5.18 7.12
C GLU A 533 -6.31 -4.53 6.67
N LEU A 534 -7.20 -4.23 7.62
CA LEU A 534 -8.51 -3.66 7.33
C LEU A 534 -8.40 -2.27 6.68
N GLU A 535 -7.65 -1.33 7.27
CA GLU A 535 -7.55 0.01 6.69
C GLU A 535 -6.76 0.00 5.37
N ASN A 536 -5.82 -0.94 5.20
CA ASN A 536 -5.08 -1.08 3.95
C ASN A 536 -6.01 -1.45 2.79
N TYR A 537 -6.92 -2.40 2.99
CA TYR A 537 -7.83 -2.81 1.93
C TYR A 537 -8.89 -1.75 1.66
N PHE A 538 -9.50 -1.18 2.70
CA PHE A 538 -10.60 -0.24 2.52
C PHE A 538 -10.17 1.19 2.24
N ARG A 539 -8.86 1.49 2.30
CA ARG A 539 -8.27 2.82 2.03
C ARG A 539 -8.90 3.91 2.89
N ALA A 540 -9.18 3.56 4.15
CA ALA A 540 -9.91 4.44 5.06
C ALA A 540 -9.51 4.18 6.52
N ALA A 541 -9.29 5.26 7.27
CA ALA A 541 -9.02 5.22 8.70
C ALA A 541 -10.18 4.54 9.44
N CYS A 542 -9.92 3.53 10.26
CA CYS A 542 -10.96 3.01 11.13
C CYS A 542 -11.25 3.99 12.28
N LEU A 543 -12.46 3.92 12.88
CA LEU A 543 -12.72 4.67 14.10
C LEU A 543 -11.72 4.24 15.19
N ASN A 544 -11.20 5.22 15.93
CA ASN A 544 -10.41 4.98 17.12
C ASN A 544 -11.36 4.53 18.24
N VAL A 545 -11.28 3.25 18.61
CA VAL A 545 -12.14 2.66 19.62
C VAL A 545 -11.33 2.41 20.89
N THR A 546 -11.91 2.71 22.04
CA THR A 546 -11.26 2.43 23.32
C THR A 546 -11.35 0.92 23.62
N PRO A 547 -10.23 0.22 23.81
CA PRO A 547 -10.25 -1.21 24.14
C PRO A 547 -11.01 -1.46 25.45
N GLN A 548 -11.87 -2.48 25.47
CA GLN A 548 -12.52 -2.97 26.70
C GLN A 548 -12.01 -4.38 27.02
N GLN A 549 -11.79 -4.69 28.29
CA GLN A 549 -11.42 -6.03 28.72
C GLN A 549 -12.65 -6.95 28.71
N ILE A 550 -12.52 -8.13 28.13
CA ILE A 550 -13.60 -9.14 28.02
C ILE A 550 -14.21 -9.46 29.39
N ASP A 551 -13.37 -9.54 30.42
CA ASP A 551 -13.77 -9.90 31.77
C ASP A 551 -14.75 -8.89 32.39
N ALA A 552 -14.76 -7.66 31.88
CA ALA A 552 -15.73 -6.62 32.23
C ALA A 552 -16.99 -6.65 31.35
N ILE A 553 -17.00 -7.44 30.27
CA ILE A 553 -18.04 -7.48 29.24
C ILE A 553 -18.95 -8.72 29.44
N ASP A 554 -18.38 -9.93 29.53
CA ASP A 554 -19.16 -11.18 29.59
C ASP A 554 -18.42 -12.30 30.34
N THR A 555 -18.96 -12.69 31.50
CA THR A 555 -18.40 -13.77 32.34
C THR A 555 -18.66 -15.18 31.80
N SER A 556 -19.44 -15.33 30.74
CA SER A 556 -19.78 -16.62 30.10
C SER A 556 -19.08 -16.84 28.75
N SER A 557 -18.16 -15.94 28.39
CA SER A 557 -17.42 -15.97 27.12
C SER A 557 -15.97 -16.43 27.28
N ALA A 558 -15.49 -17.20 26.31
CA ALA A 558 -14.07 -17.37 26.06
C ALA A 558 -13.70 -16.76 24.71
N VAL A 559 -12.55 -16.10 24.63
CA VAL A 559 -12.04 -15.51 23.39
C VAL A 559 -10.84 -16.29 22.90
N ILE A 560 -10.92 -16.82 21.68
CA ILE A 560 -9.93 -17.68 21.05
C ILE A 560 -9.24 -16.89 19.95
N TYR A 561 -7.94 -16.63 20.14
CA TYR A 561 -7.07 -16.04 19.14
C TYR A 561 -6.33 -17.14 18.42
N SER A 562 -6.38 -17.14 17.09
CA SER A 562 -5.46 -17.93 16.29
C SER A 562 -4.32 -17.07 15.77
N ALA A 563 -3.12 -17.64 15.77
CA ALA A 563 -1.94 -17.08 15.12
C ALA A 563 -1.37 -18.16 14.20
N VAL A 564 -1.50 -17.93 12.89
CA VAL A 564 -0.93 -18.80 11.86
C VAL A 564 0.51 -18.36 11.65
N LEU A 565 1.44 -19.14 12.18
CA LEU A 565 2.88 -18.94 12.04
C LEU A 565 3.42 -19.92 10.99
N SER A 566 4.64 -19.66 10.50
CA SER A 566 5.25 -20.46 9.43
C SER A 566 5.34 -21.96 9.76
N ASP A 567 5.58 -22.28 11.04
CA ASP A 567 5.90 -23.62 11.55
C ASP A 567 4.80 -24.22 12.45
N ARG A 568 3.84 -23.41 12.91
CA ARG A 568 2.80 -23.85 13.86
C ARG A 568 1.55 -23.00 13.82
N LEU A 569 0.44 -23.59 14.25
CA LEU A 569 -0.74 -22.86 14.69
C LEU A 569 -0.64 -22.62 16.20
N ALA A 570 -0.63 -21.37 16.62
CA ALA A 570 -0.68 -20.99 18.02
C ALA A 570 -2.08 -20.48 18.39
N ILE A 571 -2.61 -20.96 19.52
CA ILE A 571 -3.91 -20.56 20.04
C ILE A 571 -3.74 -19.94 21.42
N ILE A 572 -4.22 -18.72 21.59
CA ILE A 572 -4.30 -18.02 22.88
C ILE A 572 -5.77 -17.93 23.27
N VAL A 573 -6.11 -18.37 24.48
CA VAL A 573 -7.48 -18.31 24.98
C VAL A 573 -7.57 -17.40 26.19
N SER A 574 -8.45 -16.42 26.10
CA SER A 574 -8.83 -15.53 27.20
C SER A 574 -10.09 -16.06 27.88
N PHE A 575 -10.03 -16.13 29.20
CA PHE A 575 -11.16 -16.52 30.05
C PHE A 575 -11.45 -15.40 31.06
N PRO A 576 -12.69 -15.25 31.51
CA PRO A 576 -13.06 -14.22 32.48
C PRO A 576 -12.32 -14.40 33.80
N ASN A 577 -11.68 -13.34 34.28
CA ASN A 577 -10.96 -13.26 35.55
C ASN A 577 -9.89 -14.36 35.71
N ALA A 578 -9.23 -14.74 34.62
CA ALA A 578 -8.26 -15.82 34.61
C ALA A 578 -7.05 -15.50 33.72
N PRO A 579 -5.87 -16.09 34.00
CA PRO A 579 -4.70 -15.93 33.13
C PRO A 579 -4.97 -16.49 31.74
N LEU A 580 -4.29 -15.92 30.74
CA LEU A 580 -4.36 -16.40 29.36
C LEU A 580 -3.84 -17.83 29.28
N ARG A 581 -4.55 -18.68 28.53
CA ARG A 581 -4.12 -20.04 28.22
C ARG A 581 -3.49 -20.07 26.84
N TYR A 582 -2.51 -20.95 26.67
CA TYR A 582 -1.77 -21.11 25.43
C TYR A 582 -1.67 -22.58 25.08
N HIS A 583 -1.88 -22.89 23.79
CA HIS A 583 -1.50 -24.16 23.21
C HIS A 583 -1.06 -23.97 21.77
N SER A 584 -0.28 -24.90 21.24
CA SER A 584 0.20 -24.86 19.86
C SER A 584 0.17 -26.22 19.21
N ILE A 585 -0.03 -26.23 17.90
CA ILE A 585 -0.03 -27.42 17.05
C ILE A 585 1.07 -27.26 16.01
N ALA A 586 1.96 -28.24 15.92
CA ALA A 586 2.96 -28.31 14.86
C ALA A 586 2.28 -28.62 13.53
N VAL A 587 2.03 -27.58 12.74
CA VAL A 587 1.46 -27.65 11.40
C VAL A 587 2.03 -26.47 10.60
N SER A 588 2.53 -26.75 9.41
CA SER A 588 3.04 -25.67 8.55
C SER A 588 1.89 -24.76 8.12
N GLN A 589 2.19 -23.49 7.85
CA GLN A 589 1.20 -22.55 7.31
C GLN A 589 0.53 -23.11 6.04
N ALA A 590 1.31 -23.71 5.13
CA ALA A 590 0.80 -24.26 3.88
C ALA A 590 -0.17 -25.44 4.08
N ASP A 591 0.13 -26.34 5.04
CA ASP A 591 -0.74 -27.47 5.35
C ASP A 591 -2.04 -27.02 6.01
N LEU A 592 -1.97 -25.99 6.86
CA LEU A 592 -3.12 -25.37 7.48
C LEU A 592 -4.02 -24.70 6.44
N GLU A 593 -3.45 -23.88 5.55
CA GLU A 593 -4.18 -23.21 4.48
C GLU A 593 -4.82 -24.23 3.53
N THR A 594 -4.10 -25.30 3.19
CA THR A 594 -4.65 -26.40 2.38
C THR A 594 -5.84 -27.06 3.09
N THR A 595 -5.70 -27.39 4.37
CA THR A 595 -6.77 -28.02 5.17
C THR A 595 -7.99 -27.09 5.29
N ALA A 596 -7.77 -25.79 5.49
CA ALA A 596 -8.82 -24.77 5.55
C ALA A 596 -9.59 -24.68 4.21
N ASN A 597 -8.87 -24.67 3.08
CA ASN A 597 -9.46 -24.65 1.75
C ASN A 597 -10.24 -25.93 1.43
N GLU A 598 -9.72 -27.10 1.80
CA GLU A 598 -10.43 -28.38 1.67
C GLU A 598 -11.73 -28.37 2.47
N TYR A 599 -11.71 -27.82 3.69
CA TYR A 599 -12.91 -27.66 4.50
C TYR A 599 -13.93 -26.74 3.84
N LEU A 600 -13.54 -25.57 3.36
CA LEU A 600 -14.44 -24.66 2.65
C LEU A 600 -15.08 -25.31 1.42
N GLN A 601 -14.30 -26.04 0.63
CA GLN A 601 -14.81 -26.77 -0.54
C GLN A 601 -15.82 -27.85 -0.11
N SER A 602 -15.55 -28.56 0.98
CA SER A 602 -16.42 -29.62 1.49
C SER A 602 -17.79 -29.14 1.97
N LEU A 603 -17.98 -27.83 2.18
CA LEU A 603 -19.25 -27.21 2.53
C LEU A 603 -20.18 -27.02 1.31
N ASN A 604 -19.71 -27.27 0.10
CA ASN A 604 -20.60 -27.35 -1.05
C ASN A 604 -21.35 -28.70 -1.01
N PRO A 605 -22.70 -28.71 -1.13
CA PRO A 605 -23.51 -29.94 -1.08
C PRO A 605 -23.12 -31.02 -2.11
N ALA A 606 -22.35 -30.67 -3.14
CA ALA A 606 -21.85 -31.64 -4.12
C ALA A 606 -20.72 -32.55 -3.58
N PHE A 607 -20.11 -32.24 -2.44
CA PHE A 607 -19.02 -33.01 -1.84
C PHE A 607 -19.52 -34.06 -0.84
N SER A 608 -18.70 -35.06 -0.57
CA SER A 608 -19.03 -36.15 0.35
C SER A 608 -19.04 -35.71 1.81
N ASP A 609 -20.10 -36.08 2.54
CA ASP A 609 -20.21 -35.94 3.99
C ASP A 609 -19.03 -36.55 4.74
N ARG A 610 -18.51 -37.69 4.29
CA ARG A 610 -17.39 -38.38 4.93
C ARG A 610 -16.12 -37.52 4.90
N GLU A 611 -15.81 -36.93 3.75
CA GLU A 611 -14.65 -36.05 3.60
C GLU A 611 -14.84 -34.75 4.39
N ARG A 612 -16.06 -34.18 4.36
CA ARG A 612 -16.42 -33.01 5.18
C ARG A 612 -16.19 -33.27 6.66
N PHE A 613 -16.70 -34.36 7.21
CA PHE A 613 -16.52 -34.67 8.63
C PHE A 613 -15.07 -34.92 9.01
N LYS A 614 -14.29 -35.58 8.15
CA LYS A 614 -12.86 -35.83 8.38
C LYS A 614 -12.07 -34.53 8.48
N VAL A 615 -12.23 -33.62 7.50
CA VAL A 615 -11.49 -32.34 7.50
C VAL A 615 -12.00 -31.39 8.59
N SER A 616 -13.31 -31.38 8.84
CA SER A 616 -13.95 -30.60 9.91
C SER A 616 -13.48 -31.03 11.30
N GLN A 617 -13.40 -32.34 11.57
CA GLN A 617 -12.88 -32.86 12.82
C GLN A 617 -11.40 -32.52 13.01
N LYS A 618 -10.59 -32.62 11.96
CA LYS A 618 -9.16 -32.23 12.01
C LYS A 618 -8.99 -30.76 12.44
N LEU A 619 -9.80 -29.84 11.91
CA LEU A 619 -9.79 -28.43 12.31
C LEU A 619 -10.32 -28.22 13.73
N TYR A 620 -11.38 -28.95 14.12
CA TYR A 620 -11.89 -28.93 15.49
C TYR A 620 -10.82 -29.37 16.51
N ASP A 621 -10.04 -30.39 16.15
CA ASP A 621 -8.97 -30.96 16.97
C ASP A 621 -7.80 -29.99 17.14
N TRP A 622 -7.58 -29.12 16.16
CA TRP A 622 -6.57 -28.07 16.22
C TRP A 622 -7.02 -26.84 17.01
N ILE A 623 -8.29 -26.45 16.93
CA ILE A 623 -8.71 -25.12 17.42
C ILE A 623 -9.48 -25.21 18.76
N ILE A 624 -10.42 -26.15 18.88
CA ILE A 624 -11.39 -26.17 19.98
C ILE A 624 -11.08 -27.30 20.97
N ARG A 625 -10.78 -28.52 20.48
CA ARG A 625 -10.58 -29.70 21.33
C ARG A 625 -9.54 -29.50 22.44
N PRO A 626 -8.38 -28.84 22.22
CA PRO A 626 -7.36 -28.70 23.25
C PRO A 626 -7.81 -27.88 24.47
N VAL A 627 -8.82 -27.00 24.29
CA VAL A 627 -9.31 -26.11 25.35
C VAL A 627 -10.69 -26.49 25.87
N GLU A 628 -11.35 -27.45 25.22
CA GLU A 628 -12.68 -27.93 25.57
C GLU A 628 -12.84 -28.38 27.03
N PRO A 629 -11.91 -29.11 27.66
CA PRO A 629 -12.05 -29.47 29.07
C PRO A 629 -12.22 -28.24 29.99
N ILE A 630 -11.50 -27.15 29.69
CA ILE A 630 -11.57 -25.89 30.43
C ILE A 630 -12.86 -25.12 30.09
N LEU A 631 -13.30 -25.16 28.83
CA LEU A 631 -14.59 -24.58 28.42
C LEU A 631 -15.75 -25.20 29.23
N VAL A 632 -15.74 -26.52 29.40
CA VAL A 632 -16.74 -27.26 30.19
C VAL A 632 -16.62 -26.95 31.67
N GLU A 633 -15.40 -26.99 32.24
CA GLU A 633 -15.15 -26.68 33.65
C GLU A 633 -15.66 -25.28 34.02
N LYS A 634 -15.41 -24.30 33.16
CA LYS A 634 -15.82 -22.90 33.35
C LYS A 634 -17.24 -22.59 32.87
N GLN A 635 -17.98 -23.59 32.39
CA GLN A 635 -19.35 -23.44 31.88
C GLN A 635 -19.48 -22.35 30.80
N ILE A 636 -18.48 -22.25 29.92
CA ILE A 636 -18.46 -21.28 28.84
C ILE A 636 -19.57 -21.60 27.83
N LYS A 637 -20.36 -20.59 27.48
CA LYS A 637 -21.47 -20.69 26.52
C LYS A 637 -21.16 -19.99 25.21
N ASN A 638 -20.33 -18.96 25.24
CA ASN A 638 -19.98 -18.13 24.10
C ASN A 638 -18.51 -18.34 23.72
N LEU A 639 -18.24 -18.65 22.44
CA LEU A 639 -16.91 -18.65 21.86
C LEU A 639 -16.78 -17.49 20.89
N VAL A 640 -15.89 -16.55 21.21
CA VAL A 640 -15.59 -15.42 20.35
C VAL A 640 -14.24 -15.65 19.71
N PHE A 641 -14.17 -15.59 18.39
CA PHE A 641 -12.94 -15.88 17.65
C PHE A 641 -12.31 -14.61 17.08
N VAL A 642 -11.00 -14.49 17.29
CA VAL A 642 -10.12 -13.57 16.60
C VAL A 642 -9.25 -14.41 15.67
N LEU A 643 -9.70 -14.54 14.42
CA LEU A 643 -9.15 -15.49 13.46
C LEU A 643 -8.08 -14.86 12.58
N ASP A 644 -7.02 -15.62 12.32
CA ASP A 644 -5.90 -15.19 11.50
C ASP A 644 -5.82 -15.94 10.16
N SER A 645 -5.33 -15.25 9.12
CA SER A 645 -5.12 -15.75 7.77
C SER A 645 -6.32 -16.55 7.23
N ALA A 646 -6.10 -17.70 6.60
CA ALA A 646 -7.11 -18.57 6.00
C ALA A 646 -8.20 -19.04 6.97
N LEU A 647 -7.97 -18.97 8.29
CA LEU A 647 -8.99 -19.34 9.27
C LEU A 647 -10.15 -18.34 9.31
N ARG A 648 -9.95 -17.08 8.90
CA ARG A 648 -10.94 -15.98 8.95
C ARG A 648 -12.23 -16.28 8.21
N ASN A 649 -12.14 -17.04 7.14
CA ASN A 649 -13.29 -17.36 6.28
C ASN A 649 -14.00 -18.66 6.69
N LEU A 650 -13.53 -19.34 7.73
CA LEU A 650 -14.09 -20.63 8.13
C LEU A 650 -15.35 -20.45 8.99
N PRO A 651 -16.44 -21.16 8.67
CA PRO A 651 -17.62 -21.18 9.53
C PRO A 651 -17.33 -22.06 10.76
N MET A 652 -16.78 -21.46 11.83
CA MET A 652 -16.47 -22.18 13.07
C MET A 652 -17.68 -22.94 13.65
N ALA A 653 -18.89 -22.43 13.40
CA ALA A 653 -20.17 -23.06 13.74
C ALA A 653 -20.33 -24.47 13.16
N ALA A 654 -19.80 -24.72 11.97
CA ALA A 654 -19.91 -26.00 11.26
C ALA A 654 -18.70 -26.93 11.46
N LEU A 655 -17.78 -26.60 12.37
CA LEU A 655 -16.78 -27.56 12.82
C LEU A 655 -17.48 -28.70 13.57
N HIS A 656 -17.00 -29.94 13.38
CA HIS A 656 -17.66 -31.14 13.87
C HIS A 656 -16.71 -31.93 14.77
N ASP A 657 -17.12 -32.24 16.00
CA ASP A 657 -16.25 -32.88 16.99
C ASP A 657 -16.13 -34.41 16.84
N GLY A 658 -16.86 -34.96 15.86
CA GLY A 658 -17.03 -36.40 15.62
C GLY A 658 -18.40 -36.93 16.06
N LYS A 659 -19.16 -36.14 16.82
CA LYS A 659 -20.52 -36.47 17.27
C LYS A 659 -21.56 -35.43 16.82
N GLN A 660 -21.23 -34.15 16.96
CA GLN A 660 -22.15 -33.05 16.67
C GLN A 660 -21.39 -31.80 16.20
N TYR A 661 -22.12 -30.84 15.63
CA TYR A 661 -21.54 -29.56 15.21
C TYR A 661 -21.27 -28.66 16.41
N ALA A 662 -20.23 -27.83 16.30
CA ALA A 662 -19.81 -26.93 17.36
C ALA A 662 -20.89 -25.90 17.73
N ILE A 663 -21.73 -25.47 16.77
CA ILE A 663 -22.88 -24.59 17.02
C ILE A 663 -23.92 -25.19 17.97
N GLU A 664 -23.98 -26.52 18.09
CA GLU A 664 -24.91 -27.20 19.00
C GLU A 664 -24.43 -27.13 20.46
N LYS A 665 -23.15 -26.79 20.68
CA LYS A 665 -22.52 -26.68 22.02
C LYS A 665 -22.36 -25.23 22.45
N TYR A 666 -21.92 -24.38 21.52
CA TYR A 666 -21.49 -23.03 21.83
C TYR A 666 -22.16 -22.00 20.91
N ARG A 667 -22.47 -20.85 21.47
CA ARG A 667 -22.81 -19.63 20.72
C ARG A 667 -21.51 -19.04 20.18
N MET A 668 -21.55 -18.43 18.99
CA MET A 668 -20.32 -17.99 18.33
C MET A 668 -20.41 -16.58 17.77
N ALA A 669 -19.27 -15.89 17.82
CA ALA A 669 -19.05 -14.62 17.15
C ALA A 669 -17.60 -14.49 16.68
N LEU A 670 -17.38 -13.62 15.70
CA LEU A 670 -16.08 -13.23 15.19
C LEU A 670 -15.79 -11.78 15.59
N THR A 671 -14.53 -11.43 15.81
CA THR A 671 -14.13 -10.03 16.00
C THR A 671 -12.72 -9.78 15.47
N PRO A 672 -12.43 -8.59 14.89
CA PRO A 672 -11.09 -8.23 14.49
C PRO A 672 -10.14 -7.94 15.69
N GLY A 673 -10.67 -7.95 16.92
CA GLY A 673 -9.96 -7.72 18.17
C GLY A 673 -10.88 -7.25 19.30
N LEU A 674 -10.34 -6.95 20.47
CA LEU A 674 -11.14 -6.50 21.63
C LEU A 674 -11.38 -4.98 21.67
N GLN A 675 -10.93 -4.28 20.64
CA GLN A 675 -11.24 -2.88 20.41
C GLN A 675 -12.63 -2.74 19.77
N LEU A 676 -13.65 -3.25 20.47
CA LEU A 676 -15.04 -3.21 20.05
C LEU A 676 -15.69 -1.89 20.45
N LEU A 677 -16.62 -1.38 19.63
CA LEU A 677 -17.45 -0.22 19.94
C LEU A 677 -18.40 -0.55 21.10
N GLY A 678 -17.89 -0.52 22.33
CA GLY A 678 -18.58 -0.79 23.59
C GLY A 678 -19.51 -2.01 23.52
N ALA A 679 -18.99 -3.20 23.80
CA ALA A 679 -19.84 -4.39 23.84
C ALA A 679 -20.87 -4.22 24.96
N LYS A 680 -22.15 -4.10 24.57
CA LYS A 680 -23.27 -3.95 25.50
C LYS A 680 -24.43 -4.85 25.07
N PRO A 681 -25.22 -5.36 26.02
CA PRO A 681 -26.47 -6.03 25.72
C PRO A 681 -27.36 -5.17 24.82
N LEU A 682 -28.10 -5.82 23.92
CA LEU A 682 -29.07 -5.12 23.07
C LEU A 682 -30.13 -4.44 23.95
N ASP A 683 -30.23 -3.11 23.85
CA ASP A 683 -31.34 -2.39 24.47
C ASP A 683 -32.61 -2.65 23.66
N ARG A 684 -33.55 -3.38 24.27
CA ARG A 684 -34.80 -3.77 23.61
C ARG A 684 -35.88 -2.70 23.72
N ASN A 685 -35.65 -1.65 24.50
CA ASN A 685 -36.59 -0.55 24.65
C ASN A 685 -36.50 0.33 23.39
N GLN A 686 -37.53 0.25 22.53
CA GLN A 686 -37.65 1.01 21.27
C GLN A 686 -36.77 0.53 20.11
N LEU A 687 -36.63 -0.78 19.91
CA LEU A 687 -36.04 -1.31 18.68
C LEU A 687 -36.90 -0.98 17.46
N SER A 688 -36.28 -0.40 16.45
CA SER A 688 -36.88 -0.22 15.12
C SER A 688 -35.93 -0.71 14.04
N VAL A 689 -36.51 -1.23 12.95
CA VAL A 689 -35.79 -1.75 11.80
C VAL A 689 -35.99 -0.82 10.60
N TRP A 690 -34.91 -0.49 9.91
CA TRP A 690 -34.98 -0.06 8.52
C TRP A 690 -34.60 -1.26 7.65
N LEU A 691 -35.53 -1.71 6.80
CA LEU A 691 -35.34 -2.85 5.94
C LEU A 691 -35.35 -2.40 4.48
N GLY A 692 -34.27 -2.72 3.77
CA GLY A 692 -34.11 -2.44 2.36
C GLY A 692 -33.79 -3.72 1.58
N GLY A 693 -34.34 -3.87 0.38
CA GLY A 693 -34.04 -5.06 -0.41
C GLY A 693 -34.50 -5.03 -1.86
N LEU A 694 -33.97 -5.98 -2.63
CA LEU A 694 -34.34 -6.20 -4.04
C LEU A 694 -35.12 -7.48 -4.18
N THR A 695 -36.25 -7.41 -4.86
CA THR A 695 -37.10 -8.57 -5.15
C THR A 695 -37.17 -8.88 -6.62
N GLU A 696 -36.93 -7.88 -7.47
CA GLU A 696 -36.91 -8.01 -8.92
C GLU A 696 -35.48 -8.16 -9.48
N SER A 697 -35.38 -8.70 -10.69
CA SER A 697 -34.10 -8.79 -11.40
C SER A 697 -33.57 -7.41 -11.76
N ARG A 698 -32.28 -7.15 -11.53
CA ARG A 698 -31.70 -5.83 -11.73
C ARG A 698 -30.20 -5.92 -12.04
N GLN A 699 -29.72 -5.10 -12.98
CA GLN A 699 -28.28 -4.97 -13.30
C GLN A 699 -27.55 -6.33 -13.56
N GLY A 700 -28.25 -7.30 -14.16
CA GLY A 700 -27.70 -8.64 -14.43
C GLY A 700 -27.85 -9.67 -13.30
N PHE A 701 -28.45 -9.28 -12.17
CA PHE A 701 -28.76 -10.17 -11.06
C PHE A 701 -30.21 -10.66 -11.11
N SER A 702 -30.46 -11.90 -10.70
CA SER A 702 -31.79 -12.49 -10.63
C SER A 702 -32.63 -11.87 -9.52
N GLY A 703 -33.96 -11.90 -9.66
CA GLY A 703 -34.87 -11.55 -8.57
C GLY A 703 -34.73 -12.49 -7.38
N LEU A 704 -35.00 -11.97 -6.18
CA LEU A 704 -34.93 -12.69 -4.91
C LEU A 704 -36.34 -12.75 -4.31
N GLU A 705 -37.06 -13.83 -4.56
CA GLU A 705 -38.44 -13.99 -4.10
C GLU A 705 -38.52 -14.11 -2.56
N GLY A 706 -37.50 -14.71 -1.94
CA GLY A 706 -37.38 -14.87 -0.50
C GLY A 706 -37.30 -13.55 0.26
N VAL A 707 -36.82 -12.48 -0.38
CA VAL A 707 -36.77 -11.12 0.20
C VAL A 707 -38.17 -10.58 0.49
N LYS A 708 -39.17 -10.87 -0.37
CA LYS A 708 -40.56 -10.48 -0.11
C LYS A 708 -41.10 -11.14 1.16
N ILE A 709 -40.81 -12.43 1.31
CA ILE A 709 -41.22 -13.24 2.47
C ILE A 709 -40.51 -12.73 3.73
N GLU A 710 -39.20 -12.53 3.65
CA GLU A 710 -38.36 -12.06 4.75
C GLU A 710 -38.82 -10.69 5.27
N ALA A 711 -39.02 -9.73 4.36
CA ALA A 711 -39.49 -8.39 4.70
C ALA A 711 -40.86 -8.41 5.38
N ALA A 712 -41.80 -9.19 4.86
CA ALA A 712 -43.14 -9.32 5.44
C ALA A 712 -43.08 -9.94 6.84
N GLN A 713 -42.28 -10.99 7.03
CA GLN A 713 -42.16 -11.67 8.33
C GLN A 713 -41.50 -10.79 9.39
N ILE A 714 -40.47 -10.01 9.04
CA ILE A 714 -39.81 -9.10 9.98
C ILE A 714 -40.77 -7.96 10.37
N ALA A 715 -41.46 -7.36 9.40
CA ALA A 715 -42.38 -6.25 9.66
C ALA A 715 -43.56 -6.60 10.57
N LEU A 716 -43.95 -7.88 10.64
CA LEU A 716 -44.98 -8.36 11.58
C LEU A 716 -44.51 -8.40 13.04
N LYS A 717 -43.20 -8.40 13.29
CA LYS A 717 -42.61 -8.70 14.62
C LYS A 717 -42.07 -7.47 15.33
N ILE A 718 -41.57 -6.50 14.56
CA ILE A 718 -40.90 -5.30 15.05
C ILE A 718 -41.27 -4.11 14.17
N PRO A 719 -41.44 -2.88 14.72
CA PRO A 719 -41.66 -1.69 13.92
C PRO A 719 -40.60 -1.53 12.83
N THR A 720 -41.02 -1.69 11.58
CA THR A 720 -40.13 -1.77 10.43
C THR A 720 -40.54 -0.76 9.37
N LYS A 721 -39.59 0.05 8.91
CA LYS A 721 -39.72 0.83 7.67
C LYS A 721 -39.13 0.01 6.53
N THR A 722 -39.99 -0.49 5.65
CA THR A 722 -39.61 -1.33 4.51
C THR A 722 -39.52 -0.51 3.22
N GLU A 723 -38.39 -0.55 2.54
CA GLU A 723 -38.18 0.06 1.22
C GLU A 723 -37.62 -0.99 0.24
N LEU A 724 -38.46 -1.44 -0.69
CA LEU A 724 -38.11 -2.44 -1.69
C LEU A 724 -37.99 -1.83 -3.07
N ASP A 725 -37.18 -2.45 -3.92
CA ASP A 725 -37.11 -2.20 -5.36
C ASP A 725 -36.93 -0.71 -5.66
N ILE A 726 -37.86 -0.05 -6.37
CA ILE A 726 -37.75 1.39 -6.73
C ILE A 726 -37.49 2.34 -5.55
N ASN A 727 -37.86 1.94 -4.33
CA ASN A 727 -37.61 2.71 -3.11
C ASN A 727 -36.27 2.36 -2.45
N PHE A 728 -35.68 1.21 -2.76
CA PHE A 728 -34.37 0.77 -2.27
C PHE A 728 -33.21 1.41 -3.05
N THR A 729 -33.07 2.73 -2.89
CA THR A 729 -32.04 3.55 -3.55
C THR A 729 -30.85 3.82 -2.64
N LYS A 730 -29.68 4.16 -3.22
CA LYS A 730 -28.50 4.58 -2.45
C LYS A 730 -28.81 5.71 -1.45
N SER A 731 -29.60 6.70 -1.88
CA SER A 731 -30.03 7.81 -1.01
C SER A 731 -30.87 7.32 0.18
N ASN A 732 -31.79 6.39 -0.03
CA ASN A 732 -32.62 5.88 1.06
C ASN A 732 -31.85 4.92 1.99
N ILE A 733 -30.86 4.18 1.47
CA ILE A 733 -29.91 3.43 2.27
C ILE A 733 -29.11 4.37 3.19
N GLN A 734 -28.57 5.47 2.66
CA GLN A 734 -27.88 6.48 3.46
C GLN A 734 -28.78 7.00 4.59
N LYS A 735 -30.03 7.36 4.28
CA LYS A 735 -31.01 7.80 5.30
C LYS A 735 -31.26 6.72 6.35
N GLY A 736 -31.41 5.46 5.95
CA GLY A 736 -31.61 4.33 6.87
C GLY A 736 -30.43 4.11 7.82
N LEU A 737 -29.20 4.19 7.29
CA LEU A 737 -27.97 4.02 8.07
C LEU A 737 -27.69 5.20 9.02
N THR A 738 -28.05 6.43 8.62
CA THR A 738 -27.74 7.66 9.38
C THR A 738 -28.84 8.07 10.37
N LYS A 739 -30.08 7.57 10.22
CA LYS A 739 -31.21 7.94 11.09
C LYS A 739 -31.03 7.42 12.52
N GLN A 740 -31.23 8.30 13.51
CA GLN A 740 -30.98 8.01 14.93
C GLN A 740 -31.90 6.94 15.51
N ASP A 741 -33.20 7.03 15.23
CA ASP A 741 -34.20 6.11 15.81
C ASP A 741 -34.09 4.68 15.24
N THR A 742 -33.33 4.50 14.15
CA THR A 742 -33.09 3.21 13.53
C THR A 742 -32.04 2.45 14.31
N SER A 743 -32.49 1.44 15.07
CA SER A 743 -31.60 0.58 15.87
C SER A 743 -30.95 -0.51 15.02
N ILE A 744 -31.71 -1.06 14.06
CA ILE A 744 -31.29 -2.17 13.22
C ILE A 744 -31.46 -1.76 11.75
N VAL A 745 -30.44 -2.02 10.93
CA VAL A 745 -30.54 -1.92 9.48
C VAL A 745 -30.44 -3.33 8.90
N HIS A 746 -31.38 -3.69 8.06
CA HIS A 746 -31.45 -4.99 7.39
C HIS A 746 -31.42 -4.79 5.87
N LEU A 747 -30.37 -5.31 5.22
CA LEU A 747 -30.18 -5.24 3.77
C LEU A 747 -30.32 -6.64 3.17
N ALA A 748 -31.41 -6.88 2.44
CA ALA A 748 -31.74 -8.14 1.79
C ALA A 748 -31.63 -8.00 0.27
N THR A 749 -30.44 -8.23 -0.28
CA THR A 749 -30.11 -7.90 -1.68
C THR A 749 -28.93 -8.73 -2.18
N HIS A 750 -28.44 -8.45 -3.39
CA HIS A 750 -27.16 -8.98 -3.87
C HIS A 750 -25.98 -8.22 -3.29
N GLY A 751 -24.92 -8.95 -2.99
CA GLY A 751 -23.66 -8.43 -2.49
C GLY A 751 -22.52 -9.16 -3.16
N GLN A 752 -21.38 -8.49 -3.26
CA GLN A 752 -20.15 -9.09 -3.76
C GLN A 752 -18.97 -8.55 -2.98
N PHE A 753 -18.12 -9.46 -2.53
CA PHE A 753 -16.77 -9.17 -2.07
C PHE A 753 -15.76 -9.58 -3.15
N SER A 754 -14.68 -8.81 -3.28
CA SER A 754 -13.57 -9.06 -4.19
C SER A 754 -12.26 -8.65 -3.53
N SER A 755 -11.14 -9.27 -3.88
CA SER A 755 -9.80 -8.78 -3.49
C SER A 755 -9.51 -7.35 -3.97
N ASN A 756 -10.26 -6.86 -4.96
CA ASN A 756 -10.26 -5.47 -5.41
C ASN A 756 -11.43 -4.71 -4.73
N PRO A 757 -11.15 -3.71 -3.87
CA PRO A 757 -12.16 -2.87 -3.22
C PRO A 757 -13.16 -2.24 -4.19
N ASP A 758 -12.72 -1.86 -5.40
CA ASP A 758 -13.57 -1.20 -6.41
C ASP A 758 -14.59 -2.18 -7.04
N SER A 759 -14.40 -3.49 -6.83
CA SER A 759 -15.32 -4.55 -7.24
C SER A 759 -16.19 -5.09 -6.09
N THR A 760 -16.03 -4.53 -4.87
CA THR A 760 -16.83 -4.89 -3.70
C THR A 760 -18.02 -3.95 -3.57
N PHE A 761 -19.24 -4.50 -3.53
CA PHE A 761 -20.46 -3.68 -3.49
C PHE A 761 -21.67 -4.39 -2.88
N ILE A 762 -22.67 -3.57 -2.50
CA ILE A 762 -24.05 -3.98 -2.23
C ILE A 762 -24.93 -3.41 -3.34
N LEU A 763 -25.81 -4.22 -3.92
CA LEU A 763 -26.66 -3.79 -5.03
C LEU A 763 -27.88 -3.01 -4.50
N ALA A 764 -28.03 -1.76 -4.93
CA ALA A 764 -29.27 -0.99 -4.77
C ALA A 764 -30.03 -0.94 -6.11
N TRP A 765 -31.23 -0.37 -6.11
CA TRP A 765 -32.07 -0.30 -7.30
C TRP A 765 -31.51 0.62 -8.39
N ASP A 766 -31.03 1.78 -7.99
CA ASP A 766 -30.50 2.84 -8.84
C ASP A 766 -29.04 2.59 -9.22
N GLU A 767 -28.19 2.22 -8.25
CA GLU A 767 -26.76 2.02 -8.46
C GLU A 767 -26.16 0.96 -7.52
N ARG A 768 -24.84 0.76 -7.61
CA ARG A 768 -24.08 -0.11 -6.69
C ARG A 768 -23.54 0.73 -5.54
N LEU A 769 -23.78 0.29 -4.31
CA LEU A 769 -23.22 0.89 -3.12
C LEU A 769 -21.79 0.37 -2.91
N THR A 770 -20.80 1.26 -3.00
CA THR A 770 -19.38 0.91 -2.91
C THR A 770 -18.89 0.92 -1.45
N VAL A 771 -17.67 0.40 -1.24
CA VAL A 771 -16.97 0.47 0.05
C VAL A 771 -16.92 1.90 0.62
N PRO A 772 -16.45 2.93 -0.12
CA PRO A 772 -16.39 4.30 0.40
C PRO A 772 -17.76 4.84 0.80
N ASP A 773 -18.81 4.54 0.02
CA ASP A 773 -20.17 4.96 0.36
C ASP A 773 -20.59 4.41 1.73
N PHE A 774 -20.42 3.09 1.91
CA PHE A 774 -20.81 2.39 3.13
C PHE A 774 -20.01 2.83 4.35
N TYR A 775 -18.70 3.03 4.20
CA TYR A 775 -17.82 3.57 5.22
C TYR A 775 -18.26 4.98 5.64
N ASN A 776 -18.51 5.88 4.68
CA ASN A 776 -18.91 7.27 4.96
C ASN A 776 -20.27 7.32 5.66
N PHE A 777 -21.25 6.55 5.20
CA PHE A 777 -22.60 6.57 5.78
C PHE A 777 -22.63 6.13 7.24
N LEU A 778 -21.84 5.10 7.60
CA LEU A 778 -21.73 4.65 8.99
C LEU A 778 -20.90 5.63 9.85
N ARG A 779 -19.82 6.19 9.28
CA ARG A 779 -18.99 7.16 9.99
C ARG A 779 -19.76 8.44 10.32
N ASP A 780 -20.56 8.96 9.40
CA ASP A 780 -21.38 10.17 9.58
C ASP A 780 -22.33 10.04 10.78
N ARG A 781 -22.89 8.83 11.00
CA ARG A 781 -23.71 8.52 12.17
C ARG A 781 -22.93 8.69 13.47
N THR A 782 -21.70 8.17 13.52
CA THR A 782 -20.86 8.20 14.73
C THR A 782 -20.31 9.59 15.05
N ASN A 783 -19.89 10.35 14.04
CA ASN A 783 -19.38 11.72 14.21
C ASN A 783 -20.48 12.69 14.63
N SER A 784 -21.72 12.45 14.18
CA SER A 784 -22.80 13.38 14.44
C SER A 784 -23.26 13.32 15.89
N ARG A 785 -23.62 12.16 16.47
CA ARG A 785 -24.30 12.10 17.79
C ARG A 785 -24.29 10.69 18.41
N SER A 786 -23.41 10.42 19.38
CA SER A 786 -23.33 9.35 20.44
C SER A 786 -24.11 8.00 20.38
N HIS A 787 -24.77 7.60 19.28
CA HIS A 787 -25.60 6.39 19.18
C HIS A 787 -25.15 5.51 17.99
N PRO A 788 -24.23 4.56 18.20
CA PRO A 788 -23.81 3.61 17.16
C PRO A 788 -25.00 2.72 16.72
N LEU A 789 -24.92 2.17 15.51
CA LEU A 789 -25.94 1.24 15.00
C LEU A 789 -25.87 -0.08 15.79
N GLU A 790 -26.98 -0.55 16.37
CA GLU A 790 -26.98 -1.70 17.28
C GLU A 790 -26.78 -3.04 16.54
N LEU A 791 -27.32 -3.16 15.33
CA LEU A 791 -27.12 -4.32 14.46
C LEU A 791 -27.27 -3.94 12.99
N LEU A 792 -26.32 -4.40 12.17
CA LEU A 792 -26.42 -4.38 10.71
C LEU A 792 -26.55 -5.80 10.20
N VAL A 793 -27.61 -6.11 9.47
CA VAL A 793 -27.80 -7.43 8.85
C VAL A 793 -27.57 -7.29 7.35
N LEU A 794 -26.52 -7.91 6.85
CA LEU A 794 -26.17 -7.99 5.44
C LEU A 794 -26.62 -9.34 4.89
N SER A 795 -27.92 -9.48 4.66
CA SER A 795 -28.59 -10.64 4.05
C SER A 795 -28.34 -10.65 2.53
N ALA A 796 -27.06 -10.76 2.17
CA ALA A 796 -26.54 -10.71 0.82
C ALA A 796 -25.33 -11.61 0.68
N CYS A 797 -25.02 -12.08 -0.53
CA CYS A 797 -23.93 -13.01 -0.79
C CYS A 797 -22.55 -12.42 -0.42
N LYS A 798 -21.68 -13.24 0.18
CA LYS A 798 -20.24 -12.95 0.38
C LYS A 798 -19.95 -11.65 1.15
N THR A 799 -20.83 -11.22 2.05
CA THR A 799 -20.69 -9.93 2.77
C THR A 799 -19.75 -9.97 3.97
N ALA A 800 -19.43 -11.17 4.48
CA ALA A 800 -18.41 -11.44 5.48
C ALA A 800 -17.23 -12.26 4.92
N GLU A 801 -17.24 -12.58 3.63
CA GLU A 801 -16.08 -13.17 2.95
C GLU A 801 -14.94 -12.15 2.98
N GLY A 802 -13.80 -12.57 3.51
CA GLY A 802 -12.56 -11.83 3.43
C GLY A 802 -11.56 -12.57 2.56
N ASP A 803 -10.36 -12.03 2.45
CA ASP A 803 -9.20 -12.73 1.92
C ASP A 803 -7.95 -12.24 2.64
N ALA A 804 -6.77 -12.58 2.12
CA ALA A 804 -5.52 -12.05 2.66
C ALA A 804 -5.52 -10.51 2.67
N ASN A 805 -6.27 -9.87 1.76
CA ASN A 805 -6.29 -8.43 1.57
C ASN A 805 -7.31 -7.77 2.51
N ALA A 806 -8.53 -8.31 2.68
CA ALA A 806 -9.55 -7.76 3.58
C ALA A 806 -10.00 -8.73 4.67
N THR A 807 -9.81 -8.35 5.94
CA THR A 807 -10.33 -9.09 7.08
C THR A 807 -11.85 -8.89 7.23
N LEU A 808 -12.63 -9.99 7.21
CA LEU A 808 -14.08 -10.02 7.45
C LEU A 808 -14.97 -9.24 6.45
N GLY A 809 -14.45 -8.89 5.27
CA GLY A 809 -15.22 -8.27 4.19
C GLY A 809 -15.94 -6.97 4.56
N LEU A 810 -17.09 -6.72 3.91
CA LEU A 810 -17.97 -5.56 4.19
C LEU A 810 -18.42 -5.51 5.65
N ALA A 811 -18.62 -6.67 6.28
CA ALA A 811 -19.02 -6.75 7.68
C ALA A 811 -17.91 -6.29 8.64
N GLY A 812 -16.63 -6.51 8.31
CA GLY A 812 -15.49 -5.98 9.04
C GLY A 812 -15.43 -4.45 9.02
N ILE A 813 -15.71 -3.83 7.86
CA ILE A 813 -15.85 -2.37 7.74
C ILE A 813 -16.98 -1.89 8.62
N ALA A 814 -18.15 -2.52 8.51
CA ALA A 814 -19.35 -2.06 9.19
C ALA A 814 -19.09 -1.84 10.69
N LEU A 815 -18.41 -2.83 11.29
CA LEU A 815 -17.99 -2.81 12.68
C LEU A 815 -17.05 -1.63 13.00
N ARG A 816 -16.05 -1.39 12.15
CA ARG A 816 -15.05 -0.33 12.39
C ARG A 816 -15.49 1.07 11.95
N SER A 817 -16.59 1.16 11.19
CA SER A 817 -17.19 2.42 10.76
C SER A 817 -18.36 2.86 11.63
N GLY A 818 -18.82 2.05 12.60
CA GLY A 818 -19.80 2.51 13.58
C GLY A 818 -20.91 1.53 13.99
N ALA A 819 -21.00 0.35 13.40
CA ALA A 819 -21.94 -0.68 13.85
C ALA A 819 -21.37 -1.41 15.07
N ARG A 820 -22.19 -1.68 16.09
CA ARG A 820 -21.76 -2.52 17.22
C ARG A 820 -21.62 -3.99 16.84
N SER A 821 -22.52 -4.45 15.98
CA SER A 821 -22.59 -5.84 15.54
C SER A 821 -23.02 -5.88 14.08
N THR A 822 -22.50 -6.84 13.33
CA THR A 822 -22.89 -7.09 11.94
C THR A 822 -23.09 -8.58 11.71
N ILE A 823 -24.17 -8.95 11.03
CA ILE A 823 -24.36 -10.31 10.50
C ILE A 823 -24.07 -10.25 9.01
N GLY A 824 -23.19 -11.12 8.53
CA GLY A 824 -22.83 -11.22 7.11
C GLY A 824 -22.60 -12.66 6.69
N SER A 825 -22.60 -12.91 5.37
CA SER A 825 -22.47 -14.25 4.81
C SER A 825 -21.06 -14.52 4.27
N LEU A 826 -20.55 -15.74 4.48
CA LEU A 826 -19.23 -16.17 4.02
C LEU A 826 -19.20 -16.64 2.56
N TRP A 827 -20.34 -17.02 1.99
CA TRP A 827 -20.47 -17.48 0.60
C TRP A 827 -21.82 -17.08 0.00
N ALA A 828 -22.08 -17.48 -1.25
CA ALA A 828 -23.35 -17.25 -1.91
C ALA A 828 -24.46 -18.09 -1.24
N VAL A 829 -25.51 -17.43 -0.76
CA VAL A 829 -26.55 -18.08 0.05
C VAL A 829 -27.77 -18.48 -0.78
N ASN A 830 -28.52 -19.48 -0.31
CA ASN A 830 -29.81 -19.84 -0.91
C ASN A 830 -30.91 -18.93 -0.35
N ASP A 831 -31.65 -18.29 -1.24
CA ASP A 831 -32.68 -17.28 -0.95
C ASP A 831 -33.74 -17.77 0.06
N LEU A 832 -34.39 -18.91 -0.20
CA LEU A 832 -35.45 -19.44 0.66
C LEU A 832 -34.96 -19.84 2.05
N SER A 833 -33.82 -20.54 2.14
CA SER A 833 -33.24 -20.91 3.43
C SER A 833 -32.81 -19.68 4.25
N THR A 834 -32.34 -18.63 3.57
CA THR A 834 -31.94 -17.36 4.19
C THR A 834 -33.15 -16.63 4.76
N SER A 835 -34.23 -16.51 3.98
CA SER A 835 -35.49 -15.92 4.44
C SER A 835 -36.02 -16.60 5.70
N LYS A 836 -35.96 -17.94 5.76
CA LYS A 836 -36.35 -18.72 6.95
C LYS A 836 -35.41 -18.48 8.13
N LEU A 837 -34.10 -18.47 7.90
CA LEU A 837 -33.10 -18.22 8.93
C LEU A 837 -33.27 -16.84 9.56
N MET A 838 -33.43 -15.80 8.73
CA MET A 838 -33.58 -14.41 9.20
C MET A 838 -34.91 -14.20 9.91
N SER A 839 -36.01 -14.77 9.38
CA SER A 839 -37.30 -14.77 10.09
C SER A 839 -37.19 -15.37 11.49
N ASN A 840 -36.57 -16.55 11.61
CA ASN A 840 -36.35 -17.23 12.89
C ASN A 840 -35.40 -16.45 13.81
N PHE A 841 -34.37 -15.82 13.26
CA PHE A 841 -33.45 -14.96 14.01
C PHE A 841 -34.19 -13.81 14.70
N TYR A 842 -35.03 -13.06 13.98
CA TYR A 842 -35.81 -11.98 14.59
C TYR A 842 -36.86 -12.51 15.59
N ASP A 843 -37.49 -13.65 15.33
CA ASP A 843 -38.40 -14.28 16.30
C ASP A 843 -37.71 -14.55 17.64
N ILE A 844 -36.47 -15.03 17.59
CA ILE A 844 -35.72 -15.41 18.79
C ILE A 844 -35.12 -14.16 19.46
N LEU A 845 -34.60 -13.21 18.68
CA LEU A 845 -34.00 -11.97 19.18
C LEU A 845 -35.01 -11.13 19.99
N LEU A 846 -36.28 -11.17 19.60
CA LEU A 846 -37.36 -10.37 20.19
C LEU A 846 -38.12 -11.07 21.33
N LYS A 847 -37.78 -12.33 21.65
CA LYS A 847 -38.37 -13.04 22.80
C LYS A 847 -38.03 -12.32 24.11
N LYS A 848 -38.95 -12.38 25.08
CA LYS A 848 -38.74 -11.86 26.44
C LYS A 848 -37.61 -12.63 27.13
N GLY A 849 -36.65 -11.90 27.69
CA GLY A 849 -35.48 -12.43 28.40
C GLY A 849 -34.17 -11.85 27.87
N ASP A 850 -33.06 -12.16 28.53
CA ASP A 850 -31.72 -11.68 28.17
C ASP A 850 -31.08 -12.54 27.05
N ILE A 851 -31.77 -12.67 25.91
CA ILE A 851 -31.28 -13.43 24.74
C ILE A 851 -30.28 -12.60 23.95
N SER A 852 -29.00 -12.96 24.04
CA SER A 852 -27.94 -12.30 23.28
C SER A 852 -28.09 -12.43 21.76
N ARG A 853 -27.46 -11.54 20.99
CA ARG A 853 -27.41 -11.64 19.52
C ARG A 853 -26.83 -12.97 19.05
N ALA A 854 -25.77 -13.44 19.71
CA ALA A 854 -25.14 -14.74 19.39
C ALA A 854 -26.06 -15.93 19.68
N GLU A 855 -26.85 -15.86 20.76
CA GLU A 855 -27.86 -16.88 21.05
C GLU A 855 -28.99 -16.90 20.02
N ALA A 856 -29.49 -15.73 19.62
CA ALA A 856 -30.53 -15.65 18.61
C ALA A 856 -30.07 -16.25 17.27
N LEU A 857 -28.85 -15.94 16.83
CA LEU A 857 -28.28 -16.52 15.61
C LEU A 857 -28.05 -18.03 15.76
N GLN A 858 -27.47 -18.48 16.86
CA GLN A 858 -27.25 -19.90 17.13
C GLN A 858 -28.55 -20.71 17.04
N GLN A 859 -29.60 -20.28 17.74
CA GLN A 859 -30.88 -20.99 17.75
C GLN A 859 -31.55 -20.97 16.37
N ALA A 860 -31.42 -19.86 15.62
CA ALA A 860 -31.90 -19.80 14.24
C ALA A 860 -31.13 -20.80 13.34
N GLN A 861 -29.81 -20.88 13.46
CA GLN A 861 -29.00 -21.85 12.70
C GLN A 861 -29.36 -23.30 13.04
N ILE A 862 -29.52 -23.62 14.33
CA ILE A 862 -29.96 -24.95 14.79
C ILE A 862 -31.35 -25.29 14.25
N SER A 863 -32.25 -24.31 14.13
CA SER A 863 -33.58 -24.53 13.56
C SER A 863 -33.54 -24.94 12.09
N ILE A 864 -32.61 -24.38 11.30
CA ILE A 864 -32.39 -24.75 9.90
C ILE A 864 -31.66 -26.09 9.79
N LEU A 865 -30.68 -26.35 10.65
CA LEU A 865 -29.99 -27.65 10.76
C LEU A 865 -30.98 -28.81 11.00
N LYS A 866 -32.05 -28.58 11.76
CA LYS A 866 -33.10 -29.58 12.04
C LYS A 866 -34.15 -29.71 10.94
N ASP A 867 -34.16 -28.82 9.96
CA ASP A 867 -35.07 -28.88 8.82
C ASP A 867 -34.57 -29.94 7.82
N SER A 868 -35.42 -30.92 7.49
CA SER A 868 -35.06 -32.01 6.58
C SER A 868 -34.63 -31.55 5.18
N GLN A 869 -35.05 -30.36 4.73
CA GLN A 869 -34.65 -29.80 3.44
C GLN A 869 -33.29 -29.09 3.50
N TYR A 870 -32.86 -28.63 4.67
CA TYR A 870 -31.72 -27.71 4.82
C TYR A 870 -30.68 -28.16 5.85
N GLN A 871 -30.61 -29.45 6.18
CA GLN A 871 -29.68 -30.00 7.18
C GLN A 871 -28.20 -29.73 6.83
N HIS A 872 -27.86 -29.66 5.54
CA HIS A 872 -26.49 -29.47 5.10
C HIS A 872 -25.93 -28.09 5.54
N PRO A 873 -24.70 -28.00 6.10
CA PRO A 873 -24.10 -26.75 6.59
C PRO A 873 -24.13 -25.57 5.62
N TYR A 874 -24.11 -25.84 4.32
CA TYR A 874 -24.29 -24.85 3.26
C TYR A 874 -25.44 -23.86 3.52
N TYR A 875 -26.57 -24.34 4.07
CA TYR A 875 -27.79 -23.55 4.23
C TYR A 875 -27.85 -22.73 5.52
N TRP A 876 -27.11 -23.11 6.56
CA TRP A 876 -27.22 -22.49 7.89
C TRP A 876 -25.92 -21.91 8.42
N ALA A 877 -24.76 -22.41 7.99
CA ALA A 877 -23.46 -21.99 8.50
C ALA A 877 -22.88 -20.78 7.75
N ALA A 878 -23.57 -20.28 6.72
CA ALA A 878 -23.08 -19.18 5.90
C ALA A 878 -23.01 -17.85 6.67
N PHE A 879 -23.95 -17.62 7.60
CA PHE A 879 -24.05 -16.38 8.35
C PHE A 879 -23.23 -16.41 9.63
N VAL A 880 -22.40 -15.40 9.81
CA VAL A 880 -21.58 -15.19 11.01
C VAL A 880 -21.93 -13.87 11.67
N LEU A 881 -21.89 -13.84 13.00
CA LEU A 881 -22.00 -12.62 13.79
C LEU A 881 -20.61 -12.04 14.00
N ILE A 882 -20.43 -10.77 13.65
CA ILE A 882 -19.17 -10.02 13.77
C ILE A 882 -19.38 -8.85 14.73
N GLY A 883 -18.48 -8.68 15.70
CA GLY A 883 -18.54 -7.59 16.68
C GLY A 883 -19.11 -8.00 18.03
N SER A 884 -19.97 -7.15 18.62
CA SER A 884 -20.61 -7.41 19.91
C SER A 884 -21.55 -8.61 19.83
N TRP A 885 -21.32 -9.62 20.67
CA TRP A 885 -22.11 -10.85 20.71
C TRP A 885 -23.26 -10.82 21.72
N LEU A 886 -23.24 -9.84 22.63
CA LEU A 886 -24.21 -9.64 23.71
C LEU A 886 -25.61 -9.22 23.24
#